data_AF-A0ABD1IP22-F1
#
_entry.id   AF-A0ABD1IP22-F1
#
_cell.length_a   1.000
_cell.length_b   1.000
_cell.length_c   1.000
_cell.angle_alpha   90.00
_cell.angle_beta   90.00
_cell.angle_gamma   90.00
#
_symmetry.space_group_name_H-M   'P 1'
#
loop_
_entity.id
_entity.type
_entity.pdbx_description
1 polymer ?
#
loop_
_entity_poly.entity_id
_entity_poly.type
_entity_poly.pdbx_seq_one_letter_code
_entity_poly.pdbx_strand_id
1 'polypeptide(L)'
;MTSKLSENNKKALKCRVASLTERSEKHPKPLREINTELVITDGLSEEVHVQHEVRQMEVKLRQERSTKVAIEHNGIFDSSADPKATIRVVMTNGIAGIGKTVTVHKFILDWAEGKANRDIEFILHFPFRHLNLLKDRQLSLLSLILHSHPEMKDVADVNLFSKSKILFIFDGLDESTLCLNFEERSNAYDITETCPVDRVITSLIRGCLLPSSIVWITSRPAAGAGIPCGLIHRWTEVQGFSDLQKLEYLGNQLEDPLDARRLLEEIKPLNALYAMSRIPVICRMLATLFTKMRGNVPTTLTEVFCHYFLIQMTGKKMEEYGDGNDSNTKEILEDNRDEIVKMTQLAFIQLMKGKTLFAEEDLEACGINVAEEFDKSGLFEELVVQEHLGESKVYLFQHLSIQEFLASLFVFYSFSSGGFDELRSLDVEGQQLHHLLQGTVRKSLQSQNGHLDLFLRFLFGISGMKSTQKLLEGLLTHTQKSSEDTKSSLDDTVQYIKNSLNIHSQFPERCMNLLLCLVEMKDQSLHMEAQRYVDRGDMLSPAICSTLAYMMLVSEQTQEVFDLSSYNTTDRGRAKLVTAVRNCRRAQLVSCGLKEDSCKTIRSALQSENSPLKELNLSCNDLQDIGVQVLSWGLSHKNSTLRALRLASCNLTGNSCRILSSVLQSSESHLRELDLTNNNLAAEGVQELSPALSLPSCKLEKLILAGCNLTGESCGALAAALQSGTSHLIHLDLTNNDLGEPGVDKLSEALSHDNCKLEILKLSGCLVSEKASEVLASVLTSKSTCLKELDLSYNHTGDSGVGLRSKLQEKGCHVNIDNDAGQWMKPGLQKYACELTLDVDTAHPELELSEDRRQVSRGEEEANYHEYPDRPQRFDGCPQLLCAEGLSGRHYWEAEWRGSEAVVGVAYRSIQRKAHGADCKIGLHKKSYGLWCEGERYSVRYLKNKTHVPEPGSESGSACRRIGVYLDWPAGTLSFYAVWSGGQRQHLHTYHSWVGEPPRPGFLEPFYPGFWLHWNTKVALRQVA
;
A
#
# COMPACT_ATOMS: atom_id res chain seq x y z
N MET A 1 -26.96 51.14 19.97
CA MET A 1 -25.48 51.24 20.00
C MET A 1 -24.82 50.00 19.40
N THR A 2 -25.16 48.79 19.87
CA THR A 2 -24.66 47.49 19.35
C THR A 2 -24.70 47.32 17.83
N SER A 3 -25.84 47.57 17.17
CA SER A 3 -25.97 47.40 15.71
C SER A 3 -25.04 48.31 14.89
N LYS A 4 -24.80 49.56 15.33
CA LYS A 4 -23.89 50.49 14.64
C LYS A 4 -22.42 50.07 14.81
N LEU A 5 -22.08 49.53 15.98
CA LEU A 5 -20.73 49.05 16.28
C LEU A 5 -20.40 47.77 15.50
N SER A 6 -21.33 46.82 15.42
CA SER A 6 -21.17 45.61 14.60
C SER A 6 -20.96 45.99 13.12
N GLU A 7 -21.72 46.96 12.58
CA GLU A 7 -21.51 47.47 11.22
C GLU A 7 -20.13 48.12 11.01
N ASN A 8 -19.61 48.85 12.00
CA ASN A 8 -18.26 49.41 11.94
C ASN A 8 -17.20 48.30 11.93
N ASN A 9 -17.34 47.27 12.78
CA ASN A 9 -16.44 46.11 12.82
C ASN A 9 -16.47 45.33 11.49
N LYS A 10 -17.66 45.10 10.91
CA LYS A 10 -17.82 44.50 9.58
C LYS A 10 -17.11 45.28 8.49
N LYS A 11 -17.29 46.61 8.43
CA LYS A 11 -16.63 47.47 7.45
C LYS A 11 -15.10 47.47 7.60
N ALA A 12 -14.62 47.61 8.83
CA ALA A 12 -13.18 47.63 9.13
C ALA A 12 -12.50 46.32 8.73
N LEU A 13 -13.07 45.18 9.11
CA LEU A 13 -12.55 43.85 8.75
C LEU A 13 -12.63 43.58 7.25
N LYS A 14 -13.74 43.96 6.59
CA LYS A 14 -13.87 43.82 5.14
C LYS A 14 -12.77 44.59 4.40
N CYS A 15 -12.47 45.83 4.81
CA CYS A 15 -11.38 46.60 4.22
C CYS A 15 -10.00 46.00 4.50
N ARG A 16 -9.75 45.52 5.73
CA ARG A 16 -8.46 44.90 6.10
C ARG A 16 -8.19 43.60 5.34
N VAL A 17 -9.21 42.77 5.16
CA VAL A 17 -9.07 41.49 4.45
C VAL A 17 -8.94 41.71 2.93
N ALA A 18 -9.67 42.69 2.36
CA ALA A 18 -9.57 43.00 0.94
C ALA A 18 -8.20 43.58 0.53
N SER A 19 -7.62 44.47 1.34
CA SER A 19 -6.33 45.12 1.04
C SER A 19 -5.11 44.19 1.15
N LEU A 20 -5.18 43.14 1.98
CA LEU A 20 -4.12 42.12 2.10
C LEU A 20 -4.00 41.26 0.84
N THR A 21 -5.08 41.11 0.07
CA THR A 21 -5.07 40.42 -1.23
C THR A 21 -4.70 41.30 -2.41
N GLU A 22 -4.98 42.61 -2.33
CA GLU A 22 -4.72 43.56 -3.43
C GLU A 22 -3.24 43.96 -3.55
N ARG A 23 -2.42 43.74 -2.50
CA ARG A 23 -0.97 44.06 -2.50
C ARG A 23 -0.09 43.03 -3.22
N SER A 24 -0.65 41.90 -3.67
CA SER A 24 0.11 40.79 -4.29
C SER A 24 0.19 40.85 -5.83
N GLU A 25 -0.49 41.78 -6.51
CA GLU A 25 -0.59 41.76 -7.98
C GLU A 25 -0.37 43.14 -8.61
N LYS A 26 0.44 43.20 -9.69
CA LYS A 26 0.52 44.37 -10.58
C LYS A 26 -0.79 44.63 -11.34
N HIS A 27 -1.79 43.73 -11.25
CA HIS A 27 -3.18 43.87 -11.70
C HIS A 27 -4.12 43.08 -10.77
N PRO A 28 -4.74 43.69 -9.74
CA PRO A 28 -5.51 42.95 -8.75
C PRO A 28 -6.85 42.46 -9.30
N LYS A 29 -7.07 41.14 -9.30
CA LYS A 29 -8.43 40.58 -9.37
C LYS A 29 -9.02 40.47 -7.96
N PRO A 30 -10.33 40.73 -7.76
CA PRO A 30 -10.95 40.57 -6.45
C PRO A 30 -10.84 39.12 -5.96
N LEU A 31 -10.63 38.91 -4.66
CA LEU A 31 -10.64 37.58 -3.99
C LEU A 31 -11.88 36.74 -4.39
N ARG A 32 -12.99 37.40 -4.77
CA ARG A 32 -14.22 36.77 -5.26
C ARG A 32 -14.08 36.03 -6.61
N GLU A 33 -13.10 36.36 -7.43
CA GLU A 33 -12.88 35.77 -8.77
C GLU A 33 -11.80 34.67 -8.76
N ILE A 34 -10.98 34.58 -7.71
CA ILE A 34 -9.83 33.65 -7.62
C ILE A 34 -10.07 32.50 -6.63
N ASN A 35 -11.09 32.57 -5.76
CA ASN A 35 -11.19 31.66 -4.63
C ASN A 35 -11.87 30.33 -4.97
N THR A 36 -11.08 29.36 -5.40
CA THR A 36 -11.45 27.95 -5.34
C THR A 36 -11.62 27.55 -3.87
N GLU A 37 -12.82 27.15 -3.45
CA GLU A 37 -13.09 26.79 -2.04
C GLU A 37 -12.19 25.63 -1.58
N LEU A 38 -11.66 25.70 -0.36
CA LEU A 38 -10.77 24.67 0.19
C LEU A 38 -11.56 23.63 0.98
N VAL A 39 -11.16 22.36 0.88
CA VAL A 39 -11.82 21.29 1.65
C VAL A 39 -11.34 21.31 3.10
N ILE A 40 -12.29 21.41 4.03
CA ILE A 40 -12.07 21.26 5.47
C ILE A 40 -12.70 19.94 5.91
N THR A 41 -12.04 19.22 6.81
CA THR A 41 -12.56 17.95 7.35
C THR A 41 -12.43 17.93 8.86
N ASP A 42 -13.19 17.08 9.56
CA ASP A 42 -12.95 16.81 10.98
C ASP A 42 -11.54 16.22 11.19
N GLY A 43 -10.85 16.70 12.21
CA GLY A 43 -9.53 16.23 12.64
C GLY A 43 -9.65 15.13 13.71
N LEU A 44 -8.71 14.18 13.74
CA LEU A 44 -8.61 13.20 14.83
C LEU A 44 -7.93 13.86 16.04
N SER A 45 -8.46 13.66 17.25
CA SER A 45 -8.11 14.45 18.44
C SER A 45 -6.78 14.11 19.12
N GLU A 46 -5.92 13.26 18.55
CA GLU A 46 -4.68 12.81 19.24
C GLU A 46 -3.46 12.57 18.34
N GLU A 47 -3.57 12.58 17.02
CA GLU A 47 -2.39 12.40 16.16
C GLU A 47 -1.69 13.74 15.92
N VAL A 48 -0.88 14.16 16.90
CA VAL A 48 0.13 15.21 16.67
C VAL A 48 1.15 14.65 15.69
N HIS A 49 0.89 14.78 14.39
CA HIS A 49 1.87 14.45 13.37
C HIS A 49 2.96 15.53 13.35
N VAL A 50 4.01 15.32 14.15
CA VAL A 50 5.22 16.16 14.15
C VAL A 50 6.07 15.93 12.88
N GLN A 51 5.55 15.28 11.84
CA GLN A 51 6.32 14.93 10.64
C GLN A 51 6.40 16.10 9.65
N HIS A 52 7.41 16.10 8.77
CA HIS A 52 7.56 17.10 7.71
C HIS A 52 6.36 17.18 6.75
N GLU A 53 6.05 18.37 6.24
CA GLU A 53 4.80 18.67 5.51
C GLU A 53 4.62 17.80 4.26
N VAL A 54 5.69 17.61 3.48
CA VAL A 54 5.66 16.76 2.27
C VAL A 54 5.45 15.29 2.61
N ARG A 55 6.03 14.80 3.72
CA ARG A 55 5.82 13.42 4.18
C ARG A 55 4.36 13.19 4.55
N GLN A 56 3.74 14.11 5.27
CA GLN A 56 2.33 14.00 5.65
C GLN A 56 1.42 13.90 4.42
N MET A 57 1.69 14.71 3.38
CA MET A 57 0.92 14.67 2.14
C MET A 57 1.10 13.34 1.38
N GLU A 58 2.32 12.84 1.26
CA GLU A 58 2.62 11.57 0.60
C GLU A 58 1.99 10.37 1.34
N VAL A 59 2.00 10.38 2.67
CA VAL A 59 1.34 9.33 3.49
C VAL A 59 -0.17 9.35 3.28
N LYS A 60 -0.79 10.53 3.29
CA LYS A 60 -2.24 10.70 3.03
C LYS A 60 -2.67 10.34 1.61
N LEU A 61 -1.78 10.41 0.62
CA LEU A 61 -2.07 9.89 -0.72
C LEU A 61 -2.12 8.36 -0.75
N ARG A 62 -1.36 7.69 0.13
CA ARG A 62 -1.21 6.23 0.15
C ARG A 62 -2.23 5.53 1.04
N GLN A 63 -2.63 6.18 2.12
CA GLN A 63 -3.75 5.76 2.96
C GLN A 63 -5.04 6.10 2.23
N GLU A 64 -5.91 5.12 2.03
CA GLU A 64 -7.24 5.35 1.47
C GLU A 64 -7.90 6.52 2.20
N ARG A 65 -8.60 7.38 1.46
CA ARG A 65 -9.46 8.41 2.04
C ARG A 65 -10.40 7.72 3.04
N SER A 66 -10.05 7.73 4.34
CA SER A 66 -11.05 7.59 5.38
C SER A 66 -12.09 8.65 5.01
N THR A 67 -13.36 8.25 4.88
CA THR A 67 -14.47 9.14 4.56
C THR A 67 -14.66 10.13 5.70
N LYS A 68 -13.72 11.08 5.85
CA LYS A 68 -13.84 12.22 6.73
C LYS A 68 -14.92 13.10 6.11
N VAL A 69 -15.90 13.45 6.93
CA VAL A 69 -17.00 14.31 6.51
C VAL A 69 -16.40 15.67 6.14
N ALA A 70 -16.67 16.13 4.92
CA ALA A 70 -16.31 17.47 4.49
C ALA A 70 -17.16 18.47 5.27
N ILE A 71 -16.51 19.50 5.80
CA ILE A 71 -17.12 20.61 6.53
C ILE A 71 -17.04 21.82 5.62
N GLU A 72 -18.18 22.46 5.38
CA GLU A 72 -18.20 23.78 4.73
C GLU A 72 -17.50 24.79 5.65
N HIS A 73 -16.70 25.71 5.10
CA HIS A 73 -15.92 26.65 5.92
C HIS A 73 -16.77 27.52 6.85
N ASN A 74 -18.03 27.76 6.51
CA ASN A 74 -18.96 28.49 7.37
C ASN A 74 -19.58 27.62 8.49
N GLY A 75 -19.54 26.29 8.36
CA GLY A 75 -20.10 25.32 9.33
C GLY A 75 -19.07 24.73 10.31
N ILE A 76 -17.89 25.34 10.43
CA ILE A 76 -16.80 24.89 11.32
C ILE A 76 -17.27 24.77 12.80
N PHE A 77 -18.25 25.57 13.20
CA PHE A 77 -18.80 25.60 14.55
C PHE A 77 -20.06 24.71 14.74
N ASP A 78 -20.50 23.99 13.71
CA ASP A 78 -21.73 23.18 13.73
C ASP A 78 -21.43 21.71 14.10
N SER A 79 -22.02 21.19 15.18
CA SER A 79 -21.84 19.79 15.59
C SER A 79 -22.75 18.86 14.76
N SER A 80 -22.16 17.98 13.93
CA SER A 80 -22.90 16.98 13.15
C SER A 80 -23.35 15.76 13.96
N ALA A 81 -22.73 15.51 15.12
CA ALA A 81 -22.96 14.32 15.96
C ALA A 81 -23.93 14.56 17.12
N ASP A 82 -23.97 15.77 17.69
CA ASP A 82 -24.91 16.16 18.74
C ASP A 82 -25.27 17.66 18.63
N PRO A 83 -26.51 18.01 18.23
CA PRO A 83 -26.99 19.38 18.15
C PRO A 83 -26.99 20.15 19.49
N LYS A 84 -26.80 19.46 20.63
CA LYS A 84 -26.77 20.08 21.97
C LYS A 84 -25.36 20.37 22.49
N ALA A 85 -24.31 19.85 21.84
CA ALA A 85 -22.93 20.09 22.25
C ALA A 85 -22.46 21.49 21.82
N THR A 86 -22.12 22.35 22.78
CA THR A 86 -21.61 23.70 22.50
C THR A 86 -20.13 23.66 22.14
N ILE A 87 -19.80 23.93 20.87
CA ILE A 87 -18.42 24.04 20.40
C ILE A 87 -17.90 25.45 20.71
N ARG A 88 -16.98 25.57 21.68
CA ARG A 88 -16.39 26.85 22.08
C ARG A 88 -15.04 27.11 21.42
N VAL A 89 -14.14 26.14 21.47
CA VAL A 89 -12.75 26.27 20.98
C VAL A 89 -12.56 25.33 19.80
N VAL A 90 -12.28 25.91 18.63
CA VAL A 90 -11.95 25.16 17.41
C VAL A 90 -10.49 25.36 17.06
N MET A 91 -9.83 24.24 16.78
CA MET A 91 -8.47 24.21 16.25
C MET A 91 -8.49 23.75 14.80
N THR A 92 -7.93 24.55 13.90
CA THR A 92 -7.79 24.23 12.48
C THR A 92 -6.33 24.03 12.12
N ASN A 93 -5.98 22.78 11.84
CA ASN A 93 -4.64 22.39 11.44
C ASN A 93 -4.50 22.39 9.91
N GLY A 94 -3.27 22.61 9.45
CA GLY A 94 -2.91 22.46 8.04
C GLY A 94 -1.44 22.79 7.81
N ILE A 95 -0.85 22.20 6.79
CA ILE A 95 0.56 22.46 6.40
C ILE A 95 0.77 23.90 5.91
N ALA A 96 2.01 24.33 5.67
CA ALA A 96 2.30 25.67 5.15
C ALA A 96 1.67 25.87 3.78
N GLY A 97 1.26 27.11 3.49
CA GLY A 97 0.71 27.49 2.19
C GLY A 97 -0.63 26.84 1.81
N ILE A 98 -1.18 25.91 2.60
CA ILE A 98 -2.39 25.13 2.27
C ILE A 98 -3.67 25.98 2.21
N GLY A 99 -3.61 27.22 2.71
CA GLY A 99 -4.71 28.18 2.64
C GLY A 99 -5.49 28.40 3.94
N LYS A 100 -4.93 28.08 5.12
CA LYS A 100 -5.56 28.35 6.43
C LYS A 100 -6.03 29.81 6.60
N THR A 101 -5.14 30.77 6.35
CA THR A 101 -5.45 32.21 6.42
C THR A 101 -6.46 32.62 5.34
N VAL A 102 -6.43 32.01 4.16
CA VAL A 102 -7.42 32.26 3.09
C VAL A 102 -8.81 31.80 3.54
N THR A 103 -8.91 30.65 4.23
CA THR A 103 -10.15 30.17 4.84
C THR A 103 -10.68 31.15 5.90
N VAL A 104 -9.81 31.65 6.79
CA VAL A 104 -10.17 32.68 7.78
C VAL A 104 -10.69 33.95 7.09
N HIS A 105 -9.98 34.43 6.09
CA HIS A 105 -10.35 35.61 5.32
C HIS A 105 -11.71 35.43 4.62
N LYS A 106 -11.94 34.26 4.01
CA LYS A 106 -13.23 33.94 3.36
C LYS A 106 -14.38 33.91 4.37
N PHE A 107 -14.17 33.31 5.55
CA PHE A 107 -15.15 33.31 6.64
C PHE A 107 -15.50 34.73 7.09
N ILE A 108 -14.49 35.58 7.32
CA ILE A 108 -14.68 36.98 7.71
C ILE A 108 -15.46 37.75 6.63
N LEU A 109 -15.14 37.54 5.35
CA LEU A 109 -15.84 38.20 4.24
C LEU A 109 -17.31 37.78 4.14
N ASP A 110 -17.59 36.48 4.25
CA ASP A 110 -18.97 35.96 4.22
C ASP A 110 -19.80 36.50 5.41
N TRP A 111 -19.20 36.60 6.59
CA TRP A 111 -19.84 37.21 7.77
C TRP A 111 -20.07 38.72 7.59
N ALA A 112 -19.06 39.46 7.14
CA ALA A 112 -19.15 40.92 6.95
C ALA A 112 -20.17 41.30 5.88
N GLU A 113 -20.41 40.43 4.89
CA GLU A 113 -21.42 40.59 3.84
C GLU A 113 -22.81 40.06 4.26
N GLY A 114 -22.93 39.46 5.45
CA GLY A 114 -24.17 38.89 5.95
C GLY A 114 -24.61 37.63 5.22
N LYS A 115 -23.69 36.91 4.56
CA LYS A 115 -23.96 35.65 3.86
C LYS A 115 -24.08 34.46 4.81
N ALA A 116 -23.27 34.42 5.88
CA ALA A 116 -23.24 33.34 6.86
C ALA A 116 -22.98 33.87 8.30
N ASN A 117 -23.16 33.01 9.31
CA ASN A 117 -22.80 33.27 10.72
C ASN A 117 -23.41 34.56 11.32
N ARG A 118 -24.67 34.87 10.99
CA ARG A 118 -25.37 36.11 11.37
C ARG A 118 -25.64 36.24 12.88
N ASP A 119 -25.54 35.13 13.60
CA ASP A 119 -25.69 35.01 15.04
C ASP A 119 -24.45 35.52 15.82
N ILE A 120 -23.30 35.67 15.16
CA ILE A 120 -22.09 36.26 15.73
C ILE A 120 -22.15 37.79 15.60
N GLU A 121 -22.12 38.49 16.73
CA GLU A 121 -22.23 39.96 16.77
C GLU A 121 -20.93 40.67 16.39
N PHE A 122 -19.79 40.12 16.83
CA PHE A 122 -18.45 40.68 16.63
C PHE A 122 -17.46 39.58 16.25
N ILE A 123 -16.62 39.87 15.26
CA ILE A 123 -15.41 39.10 14.96
C ILE A 123 -14.20 39.96 15.32
N LEU A 124 -13.28 39.38 16.09
CA LEU A 124 -12.02 40.00 16.48
C LEU A 124 -10.87 39.12 15.97
N HIS A 125 -10.11 39.62 15.01
CA HIS A 125 -9.09 38.87 14.28
C HIS A 125 -7.69 39.29 14.75
N PHE A 126 -6.95 38.33 15.31
CA PHE A 126 -5.62 38.51 15.91
C PHE A 126 -4.61 37.56 15.27
N PRO A 127 -3.90 37.99 14.21
CA PRO A 127 -2.74 37.26 13.70
C PRO A 127 -1.65 37.18 14.78
N PHE A 128 -1.10 35.99 15.04
CA PHE A 128 -0.04 35.79 16.04
C PHE A 128 1.22 36.61 15.74
N ARG A 129 1.55 36.80 14.46
CA ARG A 129 2.60 37.72 14.02
C ARG A 129 2.45 39.15 14.57
N HIS A 130 1.22 39.65 14.71
CA HIS A 130 0.97 40.97 15.30
C HIS A 130 1.01 40.92 16.82
N LEU A 131 0.55 39.82 17.43
CA LEU A 131 0.58 39.64 18.88
C LEU A 131 2.02 39.55 19.42
N ASN A 132 2.95 39.00 18.65
CA ASN A 132 4.37 38.95 19.01
C ASN A 132 4.97 40.33 19.28
N LEU A 133 4.47 41.39 18.64
CA LEU A 133 4.91 42.78 18.85
C LEU A 133 4.51 43.33 20.22
N LEU A 134 3.51 42.70 20.85
CA LEU A 134 2.98 43.08 22.14
C LEU A 134 3.48 42.17 23.27
N LYS A 135 4.37 41.21 22.97
CA LYS A 135 4.82 40.18 23.91
C LYS A 135 5.41 40.74 25.22
N ASP A 136 6.12 41.86 25.14
CA ASP A 136 6.79 42.48 26.29
C ASP A 136 5.90 43.51 27.01
N ARG A 137 4.65 43.67 26.57
CA ARG A 137 3.68 44.60 27.17
C ARG A 137 2.74 43.87 28.12
N GLN A 138 2.29 44.57 29.16
CA GLN A 138 1.18 44.12 29.99
C GLN A 138 -0.08 44.87 29.58
N LEU A 139 -1.10 44.12 29.14
CA LEU A 139 -2.36 44.66 28.64
C LEU A 139 -3.53 43.91 29.29
N SER A 140 -4.66 44.60 29.45
CA SER A 140 -5.93 43.93 29.71
C SER A 140 -6.54 43.44 28.40
N LEU A 141 -7.50 42.49 28.45
CA LEU A 141 -8.21 42.05 27.25
C LEU A 141 -8.90 43.24 26.55
N LEU A 142 -9.49 44.15 27.33
CA LEU A 142 -10.10 45.36 26.78
C LEU A 142 -9.07 46.24 26.08
N SER A 143 -7.89 46.47 26.69
CA SER A 143 -6.81 47.24 26.07
C SER A 143 -6.29 46.58 24.80
N LEU A 144 -6.18 45.25 24.77
CA LEU A 144 -5.75 44.48 23.59
C LEU A 144 -6.74 44.60 22.43
N ILE A 145 -8.05 44.53 22.72
CA ILE A 145 -9.13 44.72 21.74
C ILE A 145 -9.08 46.15 21.19
N LEU A 146 -9.05 47.17 22.04
CA LEU A 146 -9.04 48.58 21.61
C LEU A 146 -7.77 48.97 20.85
N HIS A 147 -6.65 48.27 21.11
CA HIS A 147 -5.41 48.43 20.37
C HIS A 147 -5.51 47.85 18.95
N SER A 148 -6.03 46.62 18.82
CA SER A 148 -6.06 45.89 17.54
C SER A 148 -7.28 46.27 16.67
N HIS A 149 -8.36 46.72 17.32
CA HIS A 149 -9.63 47.12 16.71
C HIS A 149 -10.00 48.55 17.17
N PRO A 150 -9.30 49.58 16.67
CA PRO A 150 -9.52 50.97 17.08
C PRO A 150 -10.93 51.47 16.75
N GLU A 151 -11.63 50.85 15.79
CA GLU A 151 -13.04 51.10 15.49
C GLU A 151 -13.99 50.80 16.66
N MET A 152 -13.50 50.10 17.69
CA MET A 152 -14.24 49.74 18.90
C MET A 152 -14.04 50.76 20.05
N LYS A 153 -13.20 51.80 19.87
CA LYS A 153 -12.84 52.79 20.91
C LYS A 153 -14.02 53.60 21.46
N ASP A 154 -15.09 53.75 20.69
CA ASP A 154 -16.29 54.50 21.09
C ASP A 154 -17.14 53.77 22.15
N VAL A 155 -16.75 52.57 22.57
CA VAL A 155 -17.47 51.77 23.57
C VAL A 155 -16.50 51.17 24.60
N ALA A 156 -16.34 51.88 25.72
CA ALA A 156 -15.69 51.37 26.93
C ALA A 156 -16.67 50.67 27.89
N ASP A 157 -17.77 50.10 27.38
CA ASP A 157 -18.75 49.38 28.21
C ASP A 157 -18.41 47.88 28.28
N VAL A 158 -17.78 47.49 29.39
CA VAL A 158 -17.42 46.11 29.75
C VAL A 158 -18.64 45.17 29.71
N ASN A 159 -19.85 45.69 30.00
CA ASN A 159 -21.07 44.88 30.00
C ASN A 159 -21.59 44.53 28.60
N LEU A 160 -21.11 45.23 27.57
CA LEU A 160 -21.44 44.91 26.18
C LEU A 160 -20.77 43.59 25.79
N PHE A 161 -19.46 43.49 26.02
CA PHE A 161 -18.68 42.32 25.61
C PHE A 161 -19.09 41.05 26.35
N SER A 162 -19.57 41.15 27.58
CA SER A 162 -20.04 39.99 28.37
C SER A 162 -21.40 39.44 27.93
N LYS A 163 -22.21 40.24 27.21
CA LYS A 163 -23.55 39.87 26.74
C LYS A 163 -23.63 39.51 25.25
N SER A 164 -22.61 39.88 24.48
CA SER A 164 -22.54 39.64 23.04
C SER A 164 -21.91 38.28 22.70
N LYS A 165 -22.37 37.66 21.60
CA LYS A 165 -21.70 36.49 21.02
C LYS A 165 -20.50 36.94 20.18
N ILE A 166 -19.29 36.75 20.71
CA ILE A 166 -18.03 37.20 20.11
C ILE A 166 -17.23 36.00 19.61
N LEU A 167 -16.66 36.11 18.40
CA LEU A 167 -15.68 35.18 17.88
C LEU A 167 -14.28 35.82 17.88
N PHE A 168 -13.36 35.19 18.60
CA PHE A 168 -11.93 35.49 18.57
C PHE A 168 -11.24 34.56 17.58
N ILE A 169 -10.59 35.10 16.57
CA ILE A 169 -9.79 34.34 15.60
C ILE A 169 -8.31 34.60 15.86
N PHE A 170 -7.58 33.59 16.28
CA PHE A 170 -6.12 33.62 16.42
C PHE A 170 -5.48 32.91 15.24
N ASP A 171 -4.96 33.69 14.29
CA ASP A 171 -4.43 33.16 13.03
C ASP A 171 -2.92 32.96 13.08
N GLY A 172 -2.44 31.76 12.75
CA GLY A 172 -1.02 31.43 12.58
C GLY A 172 -0.26 31.14 13.88
N LEU A 173 -0.74 30.22 14.74
CA LEU A 173 -0.07 29.87 16.00
C LEU A 173 1.38 29.40 15.80
N ASP A 174 1.70 28.79 14.67
CA ASP A 174 3.06 28.40 14.31
C ASP A 174 4.05 29.56 14.15
N GLU A 175 3.54 30.78 14.03
CA GLU A 175 4.34 32.01 13.95
C GLU A 175 4.51 32.68 15.32
N SER A 176 3.95 32.11 16.40
CA SER A 176 3.98 32.74 17.72
C SER A 176 5.34 32.61 18.41
N THR A 177 5.82 33.73 18.94
CA THR A 177 6.97 33.78 19.87
C THR A 177 6.50 33.92 21.33
N LEU A 178 5.19 33.86 21.59
CA LEU A 178 4.62 33.97 22.92
C LEU A 178 4.78 32.65 23.68
N CYS A 179 5.17 32.74 24.96
CA CYS A 179 5.26 31.57 25.82
C CYS A 179 3.87 31.21 26.37
N LEU A 180 3.03 30.53 25.57
CA LEU A 180 1.68 30.16 25.97
C LEU A 180 1.72 29.01 27.00
N ASN A 181 1.93 29.34 28.27
CA ASN A 181 2.01 28.35 29.35
C ASN A 181 0.61 27.97 29.86
N PHE A 182 0.20 26.73 29.58
CA PHE A 182 -1.07 26.15 30.03
C PHE A 182 -0.95 25.30 31.32
N GLU A 183 0.21 25.29 31.99
CA GLU A 183 0.41 24.59 33.27
C GLU A 183 0.29 25.54 34.48
N GLU A 184 0.65 26.81 34.33
CA GLU A 184 0.54 27.81 35.40
C GLU A 184 -0.93 28.16 35.71
N ARG A 185 -1.27 28.23 37.01
CA ARG A 185 -2.63 28.52 37.53
C ARG A 185 -2.97 30.02 37.65
N SER A 186 -2.09 30.89 37.19
CA SER A 186 -2.31 32.33 37.12
C SER A 186 -3.23 32.64 35.91
N ASN A 187 -4.55 32.57 36.07
CA ASN A 187 -5.52 33.02 35.05
C ASN A 187 -5.99 34.44 35.32
N ALA A 188 -6.30 35.21 34.27
CA ALA A 188 -7.06 36.44 34.38
C ALA A 188 -8.56 36.13 34.28
N TYR A 189 -9.39 36.84 35.04
CA TYR A 189 -10.86 36.64 35.06
C TYR A 189 -11.63 37.93 34.76
N ASP A 190 -10.99 39.09 34.89
CA ASP A 190 -11.57 40.39 34.56
C ASP A 190 -10.97 40.90 33.23
N ILE A 191 -11.83 41.39 32.34
CA ILE A 191 -11.38 41.92 31.03
C ILE A 191 -10.57 43.21 31.16
N THR A 192 -10.59 43.85 32.33
CA THR A 192 -9.82 45.05 32.66
C THR A 192 -8.54 44.74 33.45
N GLU A 193 -8.33 43.48 33.87
CA GLU A 193 -7.10 43.05 34.55
C GLU A 193 -5.91 43.10 33.58
N THR A 194 -4.91 43.92 33.90
CA THR A 194 -3.69 44.03 33.12
C THR A 194 -2.73 42.88 33.43
N CYS A 195 -2.35 42.12 32.40
CA CYS A 195 -1.36 41.05 32.54
C CYS A 195 -0.57 40.83 31.24
N PRO A 196 0.48 39.99 31.23
CA PRO A 196 1.20 39.65 30.00
C PRO A 196 0.27 39.10 28.90
N VAL A 197 0.56 39.41 27.63
CA VAL A 197 -0.33 39.09 26.49
C VAL A 197 -0.53 37.59 26.32
N ASP A 198 0.49 36.78 26.58
CA ASP A 198 0.42 35.32 26.65
C ASP A 198 -0.61 34.85 27.69
N ARG A 199 -0.65 35.47 28.88
CA ARG A 199 -1.64 35.17 29.94
C ARG A 199 -3.06 35.58 29.55
N VAL A 200 -3.23 36.69 28.83
CA VAL A 200 -4.55 37.10 28.29
C VAL A 200 -5.07 36.04 27.31
N ILE A 201 -4.23 35.58 26.38
CA ILE A 201 -4.61 34.59 25.37
C ILE A 201 -4.89 33.22 26.00
N THR A 202 -4.04 32.72 26.89
CA THR A 202 -4.26 31.43 27.57
C THR A 202 -5.53 31.46 28.44
N SER A 203 -5.81 32.58 29.12
CA SER A 203 -7.03 32.76 29.93
C SER A 203 -8.31 32.80 29.07
N LEU A 204 -8.23 33.37 27.87
CA LEU A 204 -9.33 33.36 26.89
C LEU A 204 -9.54 31.95 26.32
N ILE A 205 -8.48 31.21 25.98
CA ILE A 205 -8.59 29.83 25.46
C ILE A 205 -9.18 28.90 26.54
N ARG A 206 -8.74 29.02 27.80
CA ARG A 206 -9.30 28.29 28.96
C ARG A 206 -10.75 28.63 29.30
N GLY A 207 -11.26 29.76 28.80
CA GLY A 207 -12.60 30.24 29.11
C GLY A 207 -12.72 30.96 30.46
N CYS A 208 -11.60 31.39 31.04
CA CYS A 208 -11.59 32.23 32.25
C CYS A 208 -12.01 33.68 31.92
N LEU A 209 -11.61 34.18 30.75
CA LEU A 209 -12.07 35.45 30.19
C LEU A 209 -13.17 35.20 29.15
N LEU A 210 -14.27 35.96 29.24
CA LEU A 210 -15.43 35.87 28.35
C LEU A 210 -15.86 34.41 28.04
N PRO A 211 -16.38 33.65 29.04
CA PRO A 211 -16.66 32.22 28.88
C PRO A 211 -17.60 31.89 27.71
N SER A 212 -18.53 32.78 27.39
CA SER A 212 -19.50 32.64 26.29
C SER A 212 -18.93 32.94 24.90
N SER A 213 -17.67 33.36 24.79
CA SER A 213 -17.02 33.65 23.51
C SER A 213 -16.55 32.38 22.79
N ILE A 214 -16.56 32.43 21.46
CA ILE A 214 -16.02 31.38 20.60
C ILE A 214 -14.56 31.73 20.27
N VAL A 215 -13.70 30.72 20.24
CA VAL A 215 -12.29 30.86 19.88
C VAL A 215 -11.97 29.95 18.71
N TRP A 216 -11.38 30.52 17.66
CA TRP A 216 -10.89 29.79 16.51
C TRP A 216 -9.39 30.00 16.36
N ILE A 217 -8.61 28.93 16.36
CA ILE A 217 -7.15 28.97 16.27
C ILE A 217 -6.73 28.23 15.01
N THR A 218 -5.86 28.83 14.19
CA THR A 218 -5.22 28.14 13.06
C THR A 218 -3.76 27.84 13.38
N SER A 219 -3.27 26.69 12.95
CA SER A 219 -1.88 26.30 13.21
C SER A 219 -1.34 25.25 12.24
N ARG A 220 -0.01 25.11 12.19
CA ARG A 220 0.61 23.86 11.72
C ARG A 220 0.47 22.78 12.80
N PRO A 221 0.33 21.48 12.41
CA PRO A 221 0.17 20.39 13.37
C PRO A 221 1.20 20.37 14.51
N ALA A 222 2.47 20.71 14.21
CA ALA A 222 3.54 20.73 15.21
C ALA A 222 3.37 21.82 16.29
N ALA A 223 2.98 23.05 15.91
CA ALA A 223 2.77 24.13 16.86
C ALA A 223 1.44 23.99 17.62
N GLY A 224 0.43 23.38 16.99
CA GLY A 224 -0.85 23.09 17.64
C GLY A 224 -0.76 22.13 18.84
N ALA A 225 0.30 21.31 18.91
CA ALA A 225 0.56 20.39 20.01
C ALA A 225 0.76 21.09 21.37
N GLY A 226 1.16 22.37 21.36
CA GLY A 226 1.40 23.15 22.57
C GLY A 226 0.14 23.49 23.37
N ILE A 227 -1.06 23.30 22.79
CA ILE A 227 -2.33 23.52 23.47
C ILE A 227 -2.87 22.17 23.97
N PRO A 228 -3.18 22.02 25.28
CA PRO A 228 -3.75 20.79 25.82
C PRO A 228 -5.03 20.36 25.09
N CYS A 229 -5.11 19.09 24.66
CA CYS A 229 -6.23 18.58 23.87
C CYS A 229 -7.59 18.73 24.58
N GLY A 230 -7.61 18.65 25.92
CA GLY A 230 -8.83 18.83 26.72
C GLY A 230 -9.44 20.25 26.69
N LEU A 231 -8.73 21.25 26.17
CA LEU A 231 -9.27 22.61 25.97
C LEU A 231 -9.93 22.79 24.59
N ILE A 232 -9.62 21.91 23.64
CA ILE A 232 -10.09 22.00 22.25
C ILE A 232 -11.34 21.15 22.10
N HIS A 233 -12.44 21.79 21.70
CA HIS A 233 -13.73 21.14 21.57
C HIS A 233 -13.90 20.48 20.21
N ARG A 234 -13.29 21.07 19.17
CA ARG A 234 -13.29 20.52 17.82
C ARG A 234 -11.93 20.70 17.14
N TRP A 235 -11.47 19.62 16.53
CA TRP A 235 -10.33 19.63 15.63
C TRP A 235 -10.84 19.62 14.20
N THR A 236 -10.26 20.48 13.36
CA THR A 236 -10.53 20.55 11.93
C THR A 236 -9.21 20.59 11.18
N GLU A 237 -9.24 20.19 9.91
CA GLU A 237 -8.06 20.11 9.07
C GLU A 237 -8.34 20.67 7.68
N VAL A 238 -7.51 21.62 7.22
CA VAL A 238 -7.53 22.12 5.84
C VAL A 238 -6.72 21.16 4.97
N GLN A 239 -7.37 20.53 4.00
CA GLN A 239 -6.75 19.51 3.13
C GLN A 239 -6.12 20.08 1.86
N GLY A 240 -6.38 21.37 1.55
CA GLY A 240 -5.99 22.00 0.29
C GLY A 240 -6.94 21.65 -0.85
N PHE A 241 -6.45 21.71 -2.09
CA PHE A 241 -7.23 21.38 -3.28
C PHE A 241 -7.47 19.87 -3.43
N SER A 242 -8.75 19.50 -3.58
CA SER A 242 -9.15 18.22 -4.15
C SER A 242 -8.76 18.13 -5.63
N ASP A 243 -8.78 16.94 -6.22
CA ASP A 243 -8.37 16.78 -7.63
C ASP A 243 -9.25 17.56 -8.61
N LEU A 244 -10.54 17.75 -8.27
CA LEU A 244 -11.44 18.62 -9.03
C LEU A 244 -11.05 20.10 -8.89
N GLN A 245 -10.70 20.53 -7.68
CA GLN A 245 -10.29 21.91 -7.41
C GLN A 245 -8.90 22.23 -7.99
N LYS A 246 -8.00 21.24 -8.07
CA LYS A 246 -6.75 21.38 -8.81
C LYS A 246 -7.03 21.72 -10.28
N LEU A 247 -7.96 20.99 -10.91
CA LEU A 247 -8.36 21.24 -12.29
C LEU A 247 -9.00 22.61 -12.47
N GLU A 248 -9.90 23.00 -11.56
CA GLU A 248 -10.55 24.31 -11.60
C GLU A 248 -9.52 25.45 -11.44
N TYR A 249 -8.67 25.37 -10.42
CA TYR A 249 -7.65 26.38 -10.16
C TYR A 249 -6.66 26.48 -11.33
N LEU A 250 -6.11 25.36 -11.80
CA LEU A 250 -5.18 25.35 -12.94
C LEU A 250 -5.85 25.79 -14.24
N GLY A 251 -7.11 25.41 -14.48
CA GLY A 251 -7.87 25.84 -15.64
C GLY A 251 -8.13 27.35 -15.68
N ASN A 252 -8.16 28.01 -14.51
CA ASN A 252 -8.24 29.47 -14.42
C ASN A 252 -6.87 30.17 -14.59
N GLN A 253 -5.76 29.44 -14.45
CA GLN A 253 -4.39 29.97 -14.57
C GLN A 253 -3.77 29.71 -15.96
N LEU A 254 -4.20 28.65 -16.64
CA LEU A 254 -3.74 28.25 -17.96
C LEU A 254 -4.69 28.78 -19.06
N GLU A 255 -4.19 28.89 -20.28
CA GLU A 255 -4.97 29.39 -21.42
C GLU A 255 -6.03 28.38 -21.90
N ASP A 256 -5.71 27.08 -21.87
CA ASP A 256 -6.64 25.98 -22.22
C ASP A 256 -6.98 25.09 -21.00
N PRO A 257 -8.26 24.90 -20.66
CA PRO A 257 -8.69 23.97 -19.61
C PRO A 257 -8.23 22.50 -19.82
N LEU A 258 -7.94 22.07 -21.05
CA LEU A 258 -7.40 20.74 -21.34
C LEU A 258 -5.94 20.60 -20.88
N ASP A 259 -5.17 21.69 -20.89
CA ASP A 259 -3.79 21.70 -20.39
C ASP A 259 -3.73 21.45 -18.89
N ALA A 260 -4.73 21.89 -18.12
CA ALA A 260 -4.83 21.60 -16.69
C ALA A 260 -4.94 20.08 -16.43
N ARG A 261 -5.71 19.36 -17.27
CA ARG A 261 -5.81 17.89 -17.17
C ARG A 261 -4.50 17.23 -17.54
N ARG A 262 -3.92 17.64 -18.65
CA ARG A 262 -2.63 17.11 -19.13
C ARG A 262 -1.52 17.29 -18.10
N LEU A 263 -1.37 18.49 -17.54
CA LEU A 263 -0.40 18.79 -16.49
C LEU A 263 -0.58 17.88 -15.28
N LEU A 264 -1.82 17.69 -14.79
CA LEU A 264 -2.08 16.82 -13.65
C LEU A 264 -1.80 15.35 -13.95
N GLU A 265 -2.04 14.89 -15.18
CA GLU A 265 -1.69 13.54 -15.63
C GLU A 265 -0.16 13.34 -15.72
N GLU A 266 0.56 14.32 -16.25
CA GLU A 266 2.03 14.29 -16.38
C GLU A 266 2.75 14.31 -15.02
N ILE A 267 2.26 15.05 -14.02
CA ILE A 267 2.89 15.07 -12.69
C ILE A 267 2.41 13.93 -11.77
N LYS A 268 1.36 13.19 -12.14
CA LYS A 268 0.79 12.12 -11.30
C LYS A 268 1.81 11.03 -10.92
N PRO A 269 2.72 10.59 -11.82
CA PRO A 269 3.80 9.66 -11.46
C PRO A 269 4.78 10.25 -10.43
N LEU A 270 4.95 11.58 -10.44
CA LEU A 270 5.76 12.33 -9.46
C LEU A 270 4.96 12.52 -8.16
N ASN A 271 4.77 11.42 -7.41
CA ASN A 271 3.95 11.37 -6.20
C ASN A 271 4.16 12.56 -5.25
N ALA A 272 5.42 12.97 -5.02
CA ALA A 272 5.74 14.14 -4.18
C ALA A 272 5.09 15.42 -4.73
N LEU A 273 5.27 15.67 -6.03
CA LEU A 273 4.78 16.87 -6.71
C LEU A 273 3.25 16.87 -6.83
N TYR A 274 2.65 15.73 -7.16
CA TYR A 274 1.19 15.56 -7.18
C TYR A 274 0.55 15.71 -5.78
N ALA A 275 1.27 15.33 -4.72
CA ALA A 275 0.85 15.58 -3.34
C ALA A 275 0.92 17.09 -3.02
N MET A 276 2.06 17.70 -3.35
CA MET A 276 2.31 19.13 -3.14
C MET A 276 1.37 20.02 -3.96
N SER A 277 0.84 19.55 -5.09
CA SER A 277 -0.17 20.27 -5.90
C SER A 277 -1.53 20.41 -5.20
N ARG A 278 -1.69 19.95 -3.95
CA ARG A 278 -2.82 20.37 -3.09
C ARG A 278 -2.63 21.79 -2.55
N ILE A 279 -1.39 22.28 -2.54
CA ILE A 279 -1.00 23.61 -2.08
C ILE A 279 -1.16 24.59 -3.26
N PRO A 280 -1.98 25.65 -3.13
CA PRO A 280 -2.22 26.60 -4.22
C PRO A 280 -0.96 27.25 -4.80
N VAL A 281 0.01 27.59 -3.96
CA VAL A 281 1.30 28.16 -4.40
C VAL A 281 2.06 27.19 -5.32
N ILE A 282 2.01 25.89 -5.04
CA ILE A 282 2.63 24.86 -5.89
C ILE A 282 1.85 24.68 -7.19
N CYS A 283 0.51 24.74 -7.17
CA CYS A 283 -0.26 24.75 -8.42
C CYS A 283 0.11 25.94 -9.32
N ARG A 284 0.28 27.14 -8.75
CA ARG A 284 0.72 28.32 -9.50
C ARG A 284 2.14 28.18 -10.05
N MET A 285 3.04 27.60 -9.26
CA MET A 285 4.40 27.24 -9.70
C MET A 285 4.35 26.31 -10.93
N LEU A 286 3.52 25.26 -10.85
CA LEU A 286 3.34 24.28 -11.92
C LEU A 286 2.70 24.89 -13.18
N ALA A 287 1.70 25.76 -13.03
CA ALA A 287 1.10 26.45 -14.16
C ALA A 287 2.12 27.34 -14.88
N THR A 288 2.90 28.13 -14.12
CA THR A 288 3.97 28.98 -14.67
C THR A 288 4.99 28.16 -15.43
N LEU A 289 5.42 27.04 -14.84
CA LEU A 289 6.37 26.11 -15.41
C LEU A 289 5.84 25.48 -16.72
N PHE A 290 4.60 24.99 -16.71
CA PHE A 290 3.95 24.36 -17.85
C PHE A 290 3.81 25.32 -19.03
N THR A 291 3.34 26.55 -18.79
CA THR A 291 3.22 27.59 -19.81
C THR A 291 4.59 27.95 -20.40
N LYS A 292 5.60 28.17 -19.57
CA LYS A 292 6.93 28.57 -20.03
C LYS A 292 7.67 27.49 -20.79
N MET A 293 7.46 26.21 -20.46
CA MET A 293 8.11 25.07 -21.13
C MET A 293 7.25 24.41 -22.22
N ARG A 294 6.16 25.07 -22.66
CA ARG A 294 5.29 24.57 -23.75
C ARG A 294 4.76 23.15 -23.51
N GLY A 295 4.43 22.84 -22.26
CA GLY A 295 3.82 21.56 -21.86
C GLY A 295 4.77 20.36 -21.73
N ASN A 296 6.08 20.57 -21.64
CA ASN A 296 7.06 19.50 -21.37
C ASN A 296 7.52 19.51 -19.91
N VAL A 297 6.77 18.89 -19.00
CA VAL A 297 7.15 18.85 -17.58
C VAL A 297 8.30 17.85 -17.33
N PRO A 298 9.34 18.22 -16.56
CA PRO A 298 10.44 17.33 -16.21
C PRO A 298 10.00 16.08 -15.43
N THR A 299 10.84 15.06 -15.47
CA THR A 299 10.56 13.70 -14.96
C THR A 299 10.97 13.46 -13.51
N THR A 300 11.54 14.45 -12.83
CA THR A 300 11.97 14.34 -11.43
C THR A 300 11.57 15.58 -10.65
N LEU A 301 11.46 15.45 -9.32
CA LEU A 301 11.12 16.58 -8.47
C LEU A 301 12.20 17.66 -8.55
N THR A 302 13.47 17.25 -8.57
CA THR A 302 14.60 18.18 -8.60
C THR A 302 14.66 18.97 -9.90
N GLU A 303 14.47 18.32 -11.06
CA GLU A 303 14.45 19.01 -12.36
C GLU A 303 13.34 20.07 -12.42
N VAL A 304 12.14 19.76 -11.89
CA VAL A 304 11.00 20.71 -11.81
C VAL A 304 11.38 21.98 -11.05
N PHE A 305 12.02 21.84 -9.88
CA PHE A 305 12.44 23.00 -9.08
C PHE A 305 13.61 23.76 -9.71
N CYS A 306 14.55 23.07 -10.38
CA CYS A 306 15.60 23.72 -11.15
C CYS A 306 15.04 24.59 -12.29
N HIS A 307 14.13 24.05 -13.10
CA HIS A 307 13.50 24.83 -14.17
C HIS A 307 12.69 26.00 -13.63
N TYR A 308 11.94 25.83 -12.55
CA TYR A 308 11.22 26.93 -11.92
C TYR A 308 12.18 28.02 -11.42
N PHE A 309 13.28 27.64 -10.75
CA PHE A 309 14.31 28.57 -10.31
C PHE A 309 14.91 29.37 -11.48
N LEU A 310 15.26 28.70 -12.59
CA LEU A 310 15.76 29.36 -13.79
C LEU A 310 14.75 30.35 -14.38
N ILE A 311 13.46 29.98 -14.43
CA ILE A 311 12.40 30.88 -14.90
C ILE A 311 12.31 32.14 -14.03
N GLN A 312 12.44 32.02 -12.71
CA GLN A 312 12.41 33.17 -11.80
C GLN A 312 13.64 34.07 -11.96
N MET A 313 14.84 33.50 -12.11
CA MET A 313 16.08 34.26 -12.28
C MET A 313 16.17 34.98 -13.64
N THR A 314 15.55 34.42 -14.68
CA THR A 314 15.58 34.98 -16.04
C THR A 314 14.47 36.02 -16.30
N GLY A 315 13.44 36.07 -15.45
CA GLY A 315 12.38 37.08 -15.46
C GLY A 315 11.62 37.18 -16.80
N LYS A 316 11.33 38.42 -17.26
CA LYS A 316 10.59 38.70 -18.51
C LYS A 316 11.43 38.61 -19.80
N LYS A 317 12.74 38.36 -19.70
CA LYS A 317 13.64 38.33 -20.88
C LYS A 317 13.49 37.06 -21.74
N MET A 318 12.65 36.11 -21.32
CA MET A 318 12.40 34.84 -22.04
C MET A 318 10.95 34.71 -22.51
N GLU A 319 10.73 34.97 -23.80
CA GLU A 319 9.50 34.61 -24.53
C GLU A 319 9.58 33.20 -25.17
N GLU A 320 10.75 32.56 -25.25
CA GLU A 320 10.91 31.28 -25.95
C GLU A 320 11.82 30.29 -25.19
N TYR A 321 11.27 29.58 -24.20
CA TYR A 321 11.87 28.35 -23.69
C TYR A 321 11.33 27.19 -24.53
N GLY A 322 12.07 26.82 -25.59
CA GLY A 322 11.58 25.79 -26.52
C GLY A 322 12.57 25.30 -27.57
N ASP A 323 13.73 25.94 -27.74
CA ASP A 323 14.72 25.47 -28.71
C ASP A 323 16.16 25.67 -28.19
N GLY A 324 16.68 24.68 -27.46
CA GLY A 324 18.11 24.38 -27.32
C GLY A 324 19.12 25.46 -26.87
N ASN A 325 18.70 26.66 -26.46
CA ASN A 325 19.62 27.78 -26.26
C ASN A 325 20.19 27.85 -24.83
N ASP A 326 20.94 26.82 -24.42
CA ASP A 326 21.64 26.71 -23.12
C ASP A 326 22.59 27.90 -22.84
N SER A 327 23.01 28.63 -23.88
CA SER A 327 23.96 29.76 -23.81
C SER A 327 23.43 30.94 -22.96
N ASN A 328 22.15 31.29 -23.11
CA ASN A 328 21.58 32.48 -22.47
C ASN A 328 21.32 32.27 -20.97
N THR A 329 20.89 31.06 -20.58
CA THR A 329 20.72 30.71 -19.14
C THR A 329 22.04 30.70 -18.40
N LYS A 330 23.11 30.21 -19.05
CA LYS A 330 24.44 30.16 -18.47
C LYS A 330 24.98 31.57 -18.19
N GLU A 331 24.92 32.45 -19.18
CA GLU A 331 25.35 33.86 -19.04
C GLU A 331 24.59 34.59 -17.92
N ILE A 332 23.26 34.44 -17.84
CA ILE A 332 22.45 35.08 -16.79
C ILE A 332 22.83 34.57 -15.40
N LEU A 333 23.08 33.28 -15.25
CA LEU A 333 23.52 32.70 -13.98
C LEU A 333 24.93 33.15 -13.59
N GLU A 334 25.82 33.34 -14.55
CA GLU A 334 27.18 33.88 -14.33
C GLU A 334 27.12 35.35 -13.90
N ASP A 335 26.32 36.16 -14.59
CA ASP A 335 26.16 37.60 -14.32
C ASP A 335 25.56 37.90 -12.93
N ASN A 336 24.69 37.02 -12.43
CA ASN A 336 24.01 37.18 -11.13
C ASN A 336 24.52 36.20 -10.06
N ARG A 337 25.69 35.57 -10.27
CA ARG A 337 26.19 34.50 -9.41
C ARG A 337 26.29 34.92 -7.94
N ASP A 338 26.89 36.07 -7.66
CA ASP A 338 27.14 36.51 -6.29
C ASP A 338 25.83 36.74 -5.52
N GLU A 339 24.81 37.33 -6.16
CA GLU A 339 23.48 37.53 -5.59
C GLU A 339 22.79 36.18 -5.31
N ILE A 340 22.85 35.25 -6.26
CA ILE A 340 22.27 33.91 -6.13
C ILE A 340 22.95 33.12 -4.99
N VAL A 341 24.27 33.21 -4.86
CA VAL A 341 25.01 32.51 -3.80
C VAL A 341 24.61 33.02 -2.42
N LYS A 342 24.52 34.34 -2.23
CA LYS A 342 24.04 34.92 -0.96
C LYS A 342 22.61 34.47 -0.63
N MET A 343 21.74 34.44 -1.63
CA MET A 343 20.36 34.00 -1.49
C MET A 343 20.24 32.53 -1.06
N THR A 344 21.00 31.65 -1.71
CA THR A 344 21.02 30.22 -1.41
C THR A 344 21.69 29.94 -0.06
N GLN A 345 22.70 30.74 0.33
CA GLN A 345 23.32 30.72 1.65
C GLN A 345 22.33 31.06 2.76
N LEU A 346 21.54 32.13 2.59
CA LEU A 346 20.49 32.52 3.53
C LEU A 346 19.49 31.35 3.72
N ALA A 347 19.05 30.74 2.62
CA ALA A 347 18.13 29.59 2.66
C ALA A 347 18.70 28.44 3.51
N PHE A 348 19.99 28.11 3.32
CA PHE A 348 20.68 27.07 4.09
C PHE A 348 20.78 27.41 5.58
N ILE A 349 21.24 28.62 5.92
CA ILE A 349 21.40 29.06 7.32
C ILE A 349 20.07 29.02 8.06
N GLN A 350 19.00 29.55 7.44
CA GLN A 350 17.69 29.60 8.08
C GLN A 350 17.05 28.21 8.17
N LEU A 351 17.27 27.33 7.18
CA LEU A 351 16.81 25.94 7.24
C LEU A 351 17.47 25.19 8.40
N MET A 352 18.79 25.33 8.58
CA MET A 352 19.53 24.70 9.68
C MET A 352 19.13 25.26 11.06
N LYS A 353 18.67 26.51 11.13
CA LYS A 353 18.09 27.12 12.35
C LYS A 353 16.62 26.73 12.57
N GLY A 354 15.97 26.04 11.63
CA GLY A 354 14.55 25.71 11.68
C GLY A 354 13.63 26.94 11.54
N LYS A 355 14.11 28.02 10.93
CA LYS A 355 13.36 29.28 10.76
C LYS A 355 12.81 29.39 9.33
N THR A 356 11.53 29.73 9.21
CA THR A 356 10.87 30.08 7.93
C THR A 356 10.63 31.58 7.78
N LEU A 357 10.71 32.32 8.88
CA LEU A 357 10.61 33.79 8.95
C LEU A 357 11.95 34.33 9.42
N PHE A 358 12.45 35.36 8.75
CA PHE A 358 13.72 36.00 9.07
C PHE A 358 13.61 37.52 8.92
N ALA A 359 14.41 38.24 9.69
CA ALA A 359 14.36 39.70 9.78
C ALA A 359 15.39 40.36 8.85
N GLU A 360 15.38 41.69 8.78
CA GLU A 360 16.34 42.46 7.97
C GLU A 360 17.79 42.18 8.40
N GLU A 361 18.04 41.98 9.69
CA GLU A 361 19.38 41.68 10.20
C GLU A 361 19.90 40.31 9.72
N ASP A 362 18.99 39.34 9.49
CA ASP A 362 19.37 38.04 8.94
C ASP A 362 19.80 38.15 7.46
N LEU A 363 19.24 39.11 6.71
CA LEU A 363 19.60 39.41 5.32
C LEU A 363 20.94 40.15 5.25
N GLU A 364 21.12 41.16 6.10
CA GLU A 364 22.38 41.90 6.24
C GLU A 364 23.54 40.99 6.62
N ALA A 365 23.31 40.02 7.52
CA ALA A 365 24.30 39.03 7.92
C ALA A 365 24.77 38.14 6.75
N CYS A 366 23.97 38.00 5.68
CA CYS A 366 24.32 37.30 4.45
C CYS A 366 24.80 38.25 3.34
N GLY A 367 24.91 39.56 3.62
CA GLY A 367 25.36 40.58 2.66
C GLY A 367 24.34 40.90 1.55
N ILE A 368 23.05 40.67 1.80
CA ILE A 368 21.93 40.96 0.89
C ILE A 368 21.43 42.39 1.14
N ASN A 369 21.36 43.22 0.09
CA ASN A 369 20.85 44.59 0.19
C ASN A 369 19.36 44.63 -0.16
N VAL A 370 18.52 44.92 0.84
CA VAL A 370 17.05 44.94 0.75
C VAL A 370 16.53 45.88 -0.34
N ALA A 371 17.19 47.01 -0.60
CA ALA A 371 16.70 48.04 -1.51
C ALA A 371 16.91 47.74 -3.01
N GLU A 372 17.84 46.86 -3.38
CA GLU A 372 18.24 46.61 -4.79
C GLU A 372 17.91 45.19 -5.30
N GLU A 373 17.84 44.18 -4.42
CA GLU A 373 17.75 42.76 -4.80
C GLU A 373 16.31 42.18 -4.68
N PHE A 374 15.43 42.78 -3.88
CA PHE A 374 14.07 42.25 -3.62
C PHE A 374 13.07 42.44 -4.76
N ASP A 375 13.24 43.47 -5.60
CA ASP A 375 12.28 43.82 -6.65
C ASP A 375 12.43 42.96 -7.93
N LYS A 376 13.40 42.02 -7.95
CA LYS A 376 13.79 41.26 -9.16
C LYS A 376 13.54 39.75 -9.13
N SER A 377 13.62 39.06 -7.99
CA SER A 377 13.76 37.59 -7.98
C SER A 377 12.47 36.79 -7.86
N GLY A 378 11.35 37.39 -7.43
CA GLY A 378 10.05 36.71 -7.31
C GLY A 378 9.99 35.53 -6.32
N LEU A 379 11.10 35.15 -5.67
CA LEU A 379 11.21 34.00 -4.76
C LEU A 379 10.96 34.37 -3.28
N PHE A 380 10.94 35.67 -2.98
CA PHE A 380 10.70 36.21 -1.64
C PHE A 380 9.36 36.92 -1.55
N GLU A 381 8.82 36.93 -0.34
CA GLU A 381 7.69 37.77 0.04
C GLU A 381 8.14 38.71 1.17
N GLU A 382 7.93 40.01 0.99
CA GLU A 382 8.13 41.04 2.02
C GLU A 382 6.82 41.28 2.76
N LEU A 383 6.87 41.17 4.08
CA LEU A 383 5.75 41.48 4.96
C LEU A 383 6.05 42.75 5.74
N VAL A 384 5.33 43.83 5.42
CA VAL A 384 5.40 45.10 6.15
C VAL A 384 4.49 45.04 7.37
N VAL A 385 5.08 45.19 8.54
CA VAL A 385 4.41 45.21 9.84
C VAL A 385 4.38 46.65 10.34
N GLN A 386 3.18 47.18 10.58
CA GLN A 386 2.98 48.59 10.92
C GLN A 386 3.09 48.81 12.44
N GLU A 387 4.07 49.60 12.90
CA GLU A 387 4.26 49.96 14.30
C GLU A 387 3.81 51.40 14.61
N HIS A 388 3.72 51.77 15.89
CA HIS A 388 3.36 53.14 16.31
C HIS A 388 4.51 54.16 16.14
N LEU A 389 5.75 53.68 15.90
CA LEU A 389 6.98 54.49 15.78
C LEU A 389 7.76 54.26 14.47
N GLY A 390 7.26 53.40 13.57
CA GLY A 390 7.91 53.06 12.30
C GLY A 390 7.28 51.86 11.59
N GLU A 391 7.87 51.46 10.46
CA GLU A 391 7.54 50.23 9.73
C GLU A 391 8.64 49.20 10.00
N SER A 392 8.27 47.97 10.41
CA SER A 392 9.20 46.84 10.58
C SER A 392 8.93 45.80 9.49
N LYS A 393 9.99 45.20 8.93
CA LYS A 393 9.90 44.31 7.76
C LYS A 393 10.36 42.90 8.13
N VAL A 394 9.58 41.90 7.72
CA VAL A 394 9.91 40.48 7.90
C VAL A 394 9.80 39.78 6.56
N TYR A 395 10.65 38.77 6.34
CA TYR A 395 10.81 38.13 5.05
C TYR A 395 10.62 36.62 5.15
N LEU A 396 10.08 36.03 4.08
CA LEU A 396 9.98 34.59 3.88
C LEU A 396 10.19 34.20 2.42
N PHE A 397 10.53 32.93 2.19
CA PHE A 397 10.43 32.33 0.86
C PHE A 397 8.96 31.99 0.55
N GLN A 398 8.56 32.03 -0.72
CA GLN A 398 7.19 31.71 -1.17
C GLN A 398 6.66 30.38 -0.62
N HIS A 399 7.54 29.39 -0.40
CA HIS A 399 7.21 28.11 0.22
C HIS A 399 8.46 27.46 0.83
N LEU A 400 8.29 26.64 1.87
CA LEU A 400 9.40 25.91 2.52
C LEU A 400 10.17 25.01 1.54
N SER A 401 9.50 24.37 0.60
CA SER A 401 10.17 23.54 -0.41
C SER A 401 11.14 24.31 -1.30
N ILE A 402 10.88 25.62 -1.52
CA ILE A 402 11.80 26.50 -2.26
C ILE A 402 13.03 26.79 -1.40
N GLN A 403 12.85 27.05 -0.11
CA GLN A 403 13.96 27.22 0.84
C GLN A 403 14.82 25.94 0.92
N GLU A 404 14.20 24.76 1.00
CA GLU A 404 14.90 23.46 1.02
C GLU A 404 15.67 23.19 -0.27
N PHE A 405 15.10 23.54 -1.42
CA PHE A 405 15.77 23.45 -2.73
C PHE A 405 16.99 24.37 -2.81
N LEU A 406 16.82 25.67 -2.48
CA LEU A 406 17.90 26.66 -2.50
C LEU A 406 19.03 26.31 -1.51
N ALA A 407 18.69 25.80 -0.33
CA ALA A 407 19.66 25.28 0.62
C ALA A 407 20.47 24.11 0.03
N SER A 408 19.82 23.20 -0.70
CA SER A 408 20.49 22.07 -1.37
C SER A 408 21.44 22.54 -2.47
N LEU A 409 21.03 23.56 -3.22
CA LEU A 409 21.84 24.21 -4.24
C LEU A 409 23.09 24.86 -3.62
N PHE A 410 22.95 25.58 -2.51
CA PHE A 410 24.08 26.18 -1.78
C PHE A 410 25.10 25.12 -1.35
N VAL A 411 24.63 24.01 -0.76
CA VAL A 411 25.52 22.94 -0.28
C VAL A 411 26.33 22.33 -1.41
N PHE A 412 25.70 22.09 -2.56
CA PHE A 412 26.40 21.57 -3.73
C PHE A 412 27.34 22.59 -4.38
N TYR A 413 26.96 23.88 -4.37
CA TYR A 413 27.81 24.98 -4.82
C TYR A 413 29.06 25.12 -3.94
N SER A 414 28.92 25.23 -2.62
CA SER A 414 30.05 25.34 -1.69
C SER A 414 30.98 24.14 -1.79
N PHE A 415 30.45 22.93 -1.97
CA PHE A 415 31.27 21.74 -2.26
C PHE A 415 32.07 21.89 -3.56
N SER A 416 31.44 22.33 -4.64
CA SER A 416 32.07 22.49 -5.96
C SER A 416 33.14 23.60 -5.95
N SER A 417 32.96 24.61 -5.10
CA SER A 417 33.87 25.75 -4.93
C SER A 417 34.92 25.54 -3.83
N GLY A 418 34.90 24.41 -3.10
CA GLY A 418 35.85 24.09 -2.03
C GLY A 418 35.61 24.79 -0.68
N GLY A 419 34.46 25.42 -0.48
CA GLY A 419 34.05 26.16 0.72
C GLY A 419 33.50 25.29 1.85
N PHE A 420 34.32 24.42 2.44
CA PHE A 420 33.86 23.48 3.47
C PHE A 420 33.57 24.13 4.84
N ASP A 421 34.12 25.31 5.11
CA ASP A 421 33.93 26.01 6.40
C ASP A 421 32.48 26.45 6.64
N GLU A 422 31.74 26.74 5.57
CA GLU A 422 30.33 27.13 5.60
C GLU A 422 29.41 25.94 5.89
N LEU A 423 29.89 24.71 5.65
CA LEU A 423 29.14 23.46 5.78
C LEU A 423 29.36 22.75 7.13
N ARG A 424 30.03 23.40 8.08
CA ARG A 424 30.34 22.82 9.42
C ARG A 424 29.11 22.29 10.15
N SER A 425 27.93 22.87 9.93
CA SER A 425 26.67 22.44 10.55
C SER A 425 26.16 21.06 10.08
N LEU A 426 26.71 20.52 8.98
CA LEU A 426 26.38 19.21 8.42
C LEU A 426 27.29 18.08 8.92
N ASP A 427 28.28 18.36 9.78
CA ASP A 427 29.20 17.39 10.37
C ASP A 427 29.90 16.48 9.33
N VAL A 428 30.35 17.06 8.21
CA VAL A 428 30.96 16.33 7.09
C VAL A 428 32.45 16.10 7.32
N GLU A 429 32.86 14.84 7.45
CA GLU A 429 34.26 14.45 7.65
C GLU A 429 34.96 14.13 6.32
N GLY A 430 35.24 15.11 5.46
CA GLY A 430 36.06 14.91 4.25
C GLY A 430 35.71 15.80 3.05
N GLN A 431 36.52 15.71 1.98
CA GLN A 431 36.44 16.60 0.82
C GLN A 431 35.89 15.94 -0.47
N GLN A 432 35.53 14.66 -0.42
CA GLN A 432 34.95 13.95 -1.57
C GLN A 432 33.41 14.01 -1.55
N LEU A 433 32.79 13.87 -2.72
CA LEU A 433 31.33 13.99 -2.87
C LEU A 433 30.59 12.97 -2.00
N HIS A 434 31.10 11.74 -1.90
CA HIS A 434 30.46 10.72 -1.09
C HIS A 434 30.50 11.05 0.42
N HIS A 435 31.53 11.75 0.91
CA HIS A 435 31.57 12.18 2.32
C HIS A 435 30.46 13.20 2.61
N LEU A 436 30.25 14.16 1.69
CA LEU A 436 29.17 15.14 1.78
C LEU A 436 27.80 14.46 1.80
N LEU A 437 27.52 13.60 0.81
CA LEU A 437 26.22 12.93 0.68
C LEU A 437 25.95 11.97 1.85
N GLN A 438 26.96 11.24 2.33
CA GLN A 438 26.80 10.39 3.50
C GLN A 438 26.60 11.21 4.79
N GLY A 439 27.29 12.34 4.95
CA GLY A 439 27.11 13.26 6.07
C GLY A 439 25.69 13.83 6.13
N THR A 440 25.17 14.31 5.00
CA THR A 440 23.79 14.82 4.92
C THR A 440 22.74 13.73 5.15
N VAL A 441 22.98 12.49 4.68
CA VAL A 441 22.14 11.33 5.02
C VAL A 441 22.11 11.10 6.54
N ARG A 442 23.27 11.12 7.22
CA ARG A 442 23.32 10.96 8.69
C ARG A 442 22.54 12.06 9.40
N LYS A 443 22.70 13.31 8.97
CA LYS A 443 22.00 14.46 9.56
C LYS A 443 20.49 14.36 9.37
N SER A 444 20.03 13.98 8.18
CA SER A 444 18.61 13.72 7.90
C SER A 444 18.06 12.58 8.76
N LEU A 445 18.81 11.50 8.96
CA LEU A 445 18.38 10.37 9.82
C LEU A 445 18.28 10.72 11.31
N GLN A 446 19.06 11.70 11.78
CA GLN A 446 18.97 12.25 13.15
C GLN A 446 17.75 13.16 13.34
N SER A 447 17.18 13.69 12.24
CA SER A 447 16.00 14.55 12.28
C SER A 447 14.75 13.77 12.71
N GLN A 448 14.22 14.08 13.90
CA GLN A 448 13.03 13.39 14.43
C GLN A 448 11.76 13.67 13.61
N ASN A 449 11.60 14.91 13.11
CA ASN A 449 10.46 15.33 12.29
C ASN A 449 10.70 15.15 10.78
N GLY A 450 11.92 14.91 10.32
CA GLY A 450 12.25 14.78 8.90
C GLY A 450 12.34 16.10 8.14
N HIS A 451 12.59 17.23 8.83
CA HIS A 451 12.68 18.55 8.20
C HIS A 451 13.83 18.73 7.19
N LEU A 452 14.73 17.74 7.03
CA LEU A 452 15.82 17.75 6.07
C LEU A 452 15.58 16.79 4.90
N ASP A 453 14.39 16.21 4.79
CA ASP A 453 14.13 15.16 3.83
C ASP A 453 14.06 15.63 2.39
N LEU A 454 13.29 16.70 2.16
CA LEU A 454 13.14 17.24 0.81
C LEU A 454 14.45 17.90 0.38
N PHE A 455 15.12 18.59 1.30
CA PHE A 455 16.51 19.04 1.16
C PHE A 455 17.43 17.89 0.71
N LEU A 456 17.40 16.74 1.40
CA LEU A 456 18.23 15.60 1.01
C LEU A 456 17.91 15.09 -0.39
N ARG A 457 16.63 14.98 -0.76
CA ARG A 457 16.20 14.56 -2.10
C ARG A 457 16.71 15.51 -3.19
N PHE A 458 16.58 16.82 -2.99
CA PHE A 458 17.09 17.82 -3.93
C PHE A 458 18.61 17.74 -4.06
N LEU A 459 19.34 17.59 -2.95
CA LEU A 459 20.79 17.45 -2.98
C LEU A 459 21.22 16.22 -3.78
N PHE A 460 20.51 15.09 -3.63
CA PHE A 460 20.76 13.87 -4.40
C PHE A 460 20.41 14.03 -5.89
N GLY A 461 19.33 14.71 -6.23
CA GLY A 461 18.99 15.03 -7.62
C GLY A 461 20.01 15.95 -8.30
N ILE A 462 20.47 17.01 -7.61
CA ILE A 462 21.49 17.95 -8.13
C ILE A 462 22.84 17.23 -8.28
N SER A 463 23.26 16.45 -7.29
CA SER A 463 24.55 15.76 -7.32
C SER A 463 24.60 14.53 -8.23
N GLY A 464 23.48 13.84 -8.42
CA GLY A 464 23.40 12.59 -9.19
C GLY A 464 23.11 12.77 -10.68
N MET A 465 22.42 13.85 -11.09
CA MET A 465 21.95 14.01 -12.47
C MET A 465 22.79 15.01 -13.27
N LYS A 466 23.40 14.53 -14.36
CA LYS A 466 24.14 15.39 -15.31
C LYS A 466 23.23 16.41 -16.01
N SER A 467 21.97 16.08 -16.29
CA SER A 467 20.99 17.02 -16.86
C SER A 467 20.79 18.22 -15.95
N THR A 468 20.57 17.97 -14.65
CA THR A 468 20.41 19.00 -13.62
C THR A 468 21.66 19.87 -13.45
N GLN A 469 22.85 19.25 -13.43
CA GLN A 469 24.12 20.01 -13.34
C GLN A 469 24.35 20.89 -14.57
N LYS A 470 23.98 20.41 -15.77
CA LYS A 470 24.07 21.19 -17.00
C LYS A 470 23.15 22.42 -16.98
N LEU A 471 21.93 22.28 -16.45
CA LEU A 471 21.01 23.41 -16.27
C LEU A 471 21.57 24.51 -15.36
N LEU A 472 22.47 24.16 -14.44
CA LEU A 472 23.05 25.05 -13.43
C LEU A 472 24.52 25.41 -13.73
N GLU A 473 25.01 25.15 -14.94
CA GLU A 473 26.43 25.28 -15.30
C GLU A 473 26.98 26.70 -15.05
N GLY A 474 26.17 27.74 -15.26
CA GLY A 474 26.56 29.13 -14.98
C GLY A 474 26.77 29.46 -13.50
N LEU A 475 26.32 28.61 -12.57
CA LEU A 475 26.62 28.70 -11.14
C LEU A 475 27.74 27.73 -10.72
N LEU A 476 27.83 26.56 -11.36
CA LEU A 476 28.69 25.46 -10.94
C LEU A 476 29.97 25.38 -11.82
N THR A 477 30.95 26.26 -11.58
CA THR A 477 32.10 26.45 -12.48
C THR A 477 33.10 25.28 -12.62
N HIS A 478 33.03 24.25 -11.77
CA HIS A 478 34.06 23.19 -11.72
C HIS A 478 33.50 21.77 -11.52
N THR A 479 32.63 21.29 -12.42
CA THR A 479 32.31 19.85 -12.49
C THR A 479 33.35 19.01 -13.25
N GLN A 480 34.57 19.54 -13.48
CA GLN A 480 35.70 18.82 -14.10
C GLN A 480 36.53 17.96 -13.11
N LYS A 481 35.91 17.28 -12.14
CA LYS A 481 36.51 16.02 -11.64
C LYS A 481 36.19 14.94 -12.67
N SER A 482 37.10 13.98 -12.88
CA SER A 482 36.91 12.97 -13.94
C SER A 482 35.52 12.33 -13.81
N SER A 483 34.83 12.07 -14.92
CA SER A 483 33.49 11.47 -14.86
C SER A 483 33.46 10.11 -14.14
N GLU A 484 34.63 9.48 -14.00
CA GLU A 484 34.84 8.23 -13.26
C GLU A 484 34.86 8.44 -11.74
N ASP A 485 35.52 9.49 -11.22
CA ASP A 485 35.58 9.77 -9.77
C ASP A 485 34.21 10.13 -9.19
N THR A 486 33.43 10.92 -9.93
CA THR A 486 32.06 11.28 -9.54
C THR A 486 31.15 10.06 -9.55
N LYS A 487 31.28 9.19 -10.56
CA LYS A 487 30.50 7.95 -10.63
C LYS A 487 30.85 6.99 -9.48
N SER A 488 32.14 6.81 -9.19
CA SER A 488 32.60 6.00 -8.05
C SER A 488 32.06 6.53 -6.72
N SER A 489 32.11 7.85 -6.51
CA SER A 489 31.56 8.46 -5.28
C SER A 489 30.05 8.28 -5.14
N LEU A 490 29.31 8.32 -6.24
CA LEU A 490 27.87 8.06 -6.24
C LEU A 490 27.60 6.58 -5.94
N ASP A 491 28.36 5.64 -6.52
CA ASP A 491 28.24 4.20 -6.23
C ASP A 491 28.51 3.91 -4.73
N ASP A 492 29.53 4.53 -4.14
CA ASP A 492 29.82 4.42 -2.69
C ASP A 492 28.67 4.97 -1.82
N THR A 493 28.04 6.06 -2.26
CA THR A 493 26.89 6.66 -1.57
C THR A 493 25.65 5.77 -1.67
N VAL A 494 25.38 5.20 -2.84
CA VAL A 494 24.30 4.23 -3.05
C VAL A 494 24.50 3.02 -2.13
N GLN A 495 25.73 2.51 -2.02
CA GLN A 495 26.05 1.42 -1.10
C GLN A 495 25.82 1.80 0.37
N TYR A 496 26.17 3.03 0.75
CA TYR A 496 25.90 3.54 2.09
C TYR A 496 24.40 3.65 2.39
N ILE A 497 23.58 4.11 1.43
CA ILE A 497 22.13 4.13 1.58
C ILE A 497 21.60 2.72 1.78
N LYS A 498 22.04 1.75 0.97
CA LYS A 498 21.64 0.33 1.10
C LYS A 498 21.93 -0.22 2.50
N ASN A 499 23.12 0.05 3.04
CA ASN A 499 23.47 -0.33 4.41
C ASN A 499 22.56 0.36 5.44
N SER A 500 22.28 1.66 5.24
CA SER A 500 21.41 2.44 6.13
C SER A 500 19.96 1.94 6.14
N LEU A 501 19.43 1.48 5.00
CA LEU A 501 18.10 0.87 4.91
C LEU A 501 17.96 -0.41 5.75
N ASN A 502 19.02 -1.22 5.80
CA ASN A 502 19.03 -2.43 6.62
C ASN A 502 19.06 -2.09 8.12
N ILE A 503 19.91 -1.13 8.51
CA ILE A 503 20.06 -0.68 9.91
C ILE A 503 18.75 -0.03 10.41
N HIS A 504 18.13 0.83 9.61
CA HIS A 504 16.95 1.59 9.99
C HIS A 504 15.62 0.94 9.55
N SER A 505 15.63 -0.35 9.20
CA SER A 505 14.47 -1.11 8.72
C SER A 505 13.23 -1.09 9.64
N GLN A 506 13.41 -0.72 10.90
CA GLN A 506 12.34 -0.55 11.89
C GLN A 506 11.60 0.79 11.77
N PHE A 507 12.12 1.75 11.00
CA PHE A 507 11.55 3.09 10.77
C PHE A 507 11.17 3.28 9.29
N PRO A 508 9.96 2.86 8.87
CA PRO A 508 9.54 2.86 7.47
C PRO A 508 9.63 4.23 6.80
N GLU A 509 9.33 5.31 7.52
CA GLU A 509 9.32 6.68 6.99
C GLU A 509 10.73 7.15 6.63
N ARG A 510 11.73 6.77 7.44
CA ARG A 510 13.14 7.11 7.19
C ARG A 510 13.69 6.35 5.99
N CYS A 511 13.38 5.05 5.93
CA CYS A 511 13.76 4.22 4.78
C CYS A 511 13.18 4.79 3.49
N MET A 512 11.91 5.21 3.51
CA MET A 512 11.24 5.75 2.35
C MET A 512 11.91 7.01 1.79
N ASN A 513 12.38 7.92 2.64
CA ASN A 513 13.08 9.10 2.17
C ASN A 513 14.39 8.77 1.44
N LEU A 514 15.18 7.84 1.99
CA LEU A 514 16.43 7.41 1.37
C LEU A 514 16.18 6.74 0.01
N LEU A 515 15.07 6.01 -0.12
CA LEU A 515 14.66 5.42 -1.40
C LEU A 515 14.26 6.47 -2.42
N LEU A 516 13.54 7.50 -1.98
CA LEU A 516 13.18 8.62 -2.84
C LEU A 516 14.42 9.40 -3.32
N CYS A 517 15.47 9.47 -2.52
CA CYS A 517 16.77 10.01 -2.96
C CYS A 517 17.38 9.19 -4.10
N LEU A 518 17.24 7.85 -4.09
CA LEU A 518 17.71 6.99 -5.18
C LEU A 518 16.85 7.13 -6.45
N VAL A 519 15.55 7.35 -6.29
CA VAL A 519 14.65 7.66 -7.42
C VAL A 519 15.02 9.00 -8.06
N GLU A 520 15.34 10.04 -7.27
CA GLU A 520 15.82 11.33 -7.80
C GLU A 520 17.14 11.19 -8.56
N MET A 521 17.99 10.21 -8.22
CA MET A 521 19.19 9.89 -9.00
C MET A 521 18.91 9.07 -10.28
N LYS A 522 17.65 8.68 -10.53
CA LYS A 522 17.26 7.68 -11.55
C LYS A 522 18.05 6.37 -11.43
N ASP A 523 18.45 6.00 -10.22
CA ASP A 523 19.21 4.78 -9.98
C ASP A 523 18.31 3.53 -10.08
N GLN A 524 18.55 2.70 -11.09
CA GLN A 524 17.88 1.41 -11.23
C GLN A 524 18.66 0.27 -10.55
N SER A 525 19.78 0.55 -9.88
CA SER A 525 20.64 -0.48 -9.29
C SER A 525 19.89 -1.31 -8.26
N LEU A 526 18.97 -0.72 -7.48
CA LEU A 526 18.15 -1.45 -6.52
C LEU A 526 17.19 -2.46 -7.17
N HIS A 527 16.61 -2.14 -8.33
CA HIS A 527 15.76 -3.08 -9.06
C HIS A 527 16.61 -4.21 -9.63
N MET A 528 17.75 -3.89 -10.25
CA MET A 528 18.69 -4.89 -10.77
C MET A 528 19.29 -5.77 -9.68
N GLU A 529 19.60 -5.21 -8.51
CA GLU A 529 20.18 -5.94 -7.39
C GLU A 529 19.14 -6.80 -6.67
N ALA A 530 17.92 -6.30 -6.50
CA ALA A 530 16.81 -7.13 -6.03
C ALA A 530 16.51 -8.28 -6.98
N GLN A 531 16.54 -8.04 -8.29
CA GLN A 531 16.41 -9.10 -9.28
C GLN A 531 17.58 -10.08 -9.14
N ARG A 532 18.82 -9.61 -8.92
CA ARG A 532 19.97 -10.49 -8.62
C ARG A 532 19.79 -11.28 -7.33
N TYR A 533 19.24 -10.71 -6.25
CA TYR A 533 18.96 -11.43 -5.01
C TYR A 533 17.90 -12.51 -5.23
N VAL A 534 16.87 -12.21 -6.03
CA VAL A 534 15.86 -13.19 -6.46
C VAL A 534 16.50 -14.30 -7.27
N ASP A 535 17.33 -13.96 -8.27
CA ASP A 535 18.02 -14.93 -9.13
C ASP A 535 19.03 -15.81 -8.35
N ARG A 536 19.65 -15.25 -7.29
CA ARG A 536 20.58 -15.95 -6.39
C ARG A 536 19.88 -16.71 -5.26
N GLY A 537 18.61 -16.40 -4.98
CA GLY A 537 17.83 -16.99 -3.89
C GLY A 537 18.17 -16.46 -2.49
N ASP A 538 18.81 -15.30 -2.40
CA ASP A 538 19.19 -14.68 -1.13
C ASP A 538 17.97 -14.14 -0.37
N MET A 539 18.04 -14.11 0.97
CA MET A 539 16.91 -13.66 1.79
C MET A 539 16.83 -12.12 1.82
N LEU A 540 15.72 -11.56 1.34
CA LEU A 540 15.43 -10.14 1.33
C LEU A 540 14.94 -9.66 2.70
N SER A 541 15.47 -8.51 3.15
CA SER A 541 14.99 -7.85 4.37
C SER A 541 13.63 -7.18 4.14
N PRO A 542 12.78 -7.01 5.17
CA PRO A 542 11.51 -6.30 5.04
C PRO A 542 11.63 -4.85 4.51
N ALA A 543 12.79 -4.20 4.72
CA ALA A 543 13.08 -2.89 4.15
C ALA A 543 13.22 -2.96 2.64
N ILE A 544 14.04 -3.87 2.11
CA ILE A 544 14.20 -4.10 0.68
C ILE A 544 12.87 -4.52 0.03
N CYS A 545 12.08 -5.36 0.71
CA CYS A 545 10.73 -5.70 0.26
C CYS A 545 9.82 -4.47 0.13
N SER A 546 9.88 -3.54 1.08
CA SER A 546 9.12 -2.28 1.01
C SER A 546 9.59 -1.41 -0.15
N THR A 547 10.89 -1.38 -0.40
CA THR A 547 11.49 -0.70 -1.54
C THR A 547 11.00 -1.24 -2.86
N LEU A 548 11.06 -2.56 -3.04
CA LEU A 548 10.66 -3.21 -4.27
C LEU A 548 9.19 -2.98 -4.56
N ALA A 549 8.35 -3.11 -3.54
CA ALA A 549 6.94 -2.83 -3.68
C ALA A 549 6.70 -1.37 -4.11
N TYR A 550 7.41 -0.40 -3.51
CA TYR A 550 7.32 1.00 -3.93
C TYR A 550 7.78 1.21 -5.37
N MET A 551 8.92 0.65 -5.76
CA MET A 551 9.45 0.75 -7.13
C MET A 551 8.48 0.16 -8.16
N MET A 552 7.85 -0.97 -7.84
CA MET A 552 6.80 -1.57 -8.68
C MET A 552 5.58 -0.66 -8.78
N LEU A 553 5.17 -0.01 -7.68
CA LEU A 553 4.02 0.89 -7.67
C LEU A 553 4.23 2.16 -8.49
N VAL A 554 5.45 2.70 -8.52
CA VAL A 554 5.76 3.92 -9.29
C VAL A 554 6.20 3.66 -10.72
N SER A 555 6.37 2.39 -11.11
CA SER A 555 6.71 2.03 -12.48
C SER A 555 5.55 2.36 -13.43
N GLU A 556 5.86 3.06 -14.53
CA GLU A 556 4.90 3.31 -15.61
C GLU A 556 4.42 2.01 -16.28
N GLN A 557 5.23 0.95 -16.21
CA GLN A 557 4.91 -0.34 -16.81
C GLN A 557 4.20 -1.23 -15.80
N THR A 558 2.94 -1.57 -16.11
CA THR A 558 2.21 -2.60 -15.39
C THR A 558 2.84 -3.96 -15.61
N GLN A 559 3.09 -4.69 -14.53
CA GLN A 559 3.65 -6.04 -14.59
C GLN A 559 2.62 -7.04 -15.11
N GLU A 560 3.00 -7.89 -16.06
CA GLU A 560 2.12 -8.96 -16.53
C GLU A 560 1.85 -10.01 -15.45
N VAL A 561 2.88 -10.39 -14.69
CA VAL A 561 2.80 -11.33 -13.58
C VAL A 561 3.60 -10.82 -12.39
N PHE A 562 2.97 -10.80 -11.22
CA PHE A 562 3.63 -10.63 -9.94
C PHE A 562 3.51 -11.94 -9.15
N ASP A 563 4.62 -12.65 -8.95
CA ASP A 563 4.68 -13.87 -8.14
C ASP A 563 5.39 -13.59 -6.83
N LEU A 564 4.65 -13.62 -5.72
CA LEU A 564 5.22 -13.35 -4.40
C LEU A 564 6.15 -14.48 -3.93
N SER A 565 5.96 -15.70 -4.44
CA SER A 565 6.77 -16.86 -4.05
C SER A 565 8.20 -16.80 -4.60
N SER A 566 8.45 -15.96 -5.62
CA SER A 566 9.80 -15.74 -6.15
C SER A 566 10.70 -14.94 -5.18
N TYR A 567 10.12 -14.29 -4.17
CA TYR A 567 10.86 -13.45 -3.22
C TYR A 567 11.12 -14.22 -1.93
N ASN A 568 12.38 -14.61 -1.71
CA ASN A 568 12.78 -15.22 -0.46
C ASN A 568 12.81 -14.18 0.67
N THR A 569 11.81 -14.15 1.56
CA THR A 569 11.74 -13.19 2.67
C THR A 569 10.88 -13.70 3.84
N THR A 570 10.87 -12.93 4.93
CA THR A 570 10.04 -13.18 6.13
C THR A 570 8.56 -12.83 5.88
N ASP A 571 7.65 -13.25 6.76
CA ASP A 571 6.22 -12.88 6.70
C ASP A 571 6.02 -11.36 6.63
N ARG A 572 6.82 -10.59 7.38
CA ARG A 572 6.78 -9.13 7.35
C ARG A 572 7.21 -8.58 6.00
N GLY A 573 8.23 -9.17 5.36
CA GLY A 573 8.65 -8.80 4.02
C GLY A 573 7.59 -9.13 2.97
N ARG A 574 6.98 -10.32 3.05
CA ARG A 574 5.85 -10.72 2.20
C ARG A 574 4.69 -9.75 2.30
N ALA A 575 4.29 -9.38 3.53
CA ALA A 575 3.22 -8.42 3.75
C ALA A 575 3.50 -7.05 3.10
N LYS A 576 4.77 -6.62 3.03
CA LYS A 576 5.14 -5.37 2.32
C LYS A 576 5.02 -5.53 0.81
N LEU A 577 5.50 -6.65 0.26
CA LEU A 577 5.45 -6.94 -1.18
C LEU A 577 4.03 -7.12 -1.72
N VAL A 578 3.06 -7.55 -0.90
CA VAL A 578 1.65 -7.66 -1.32
C VAL A 578 1.11 -6.32 -1.87
N THR A 579 1.63 -5.17 -1.45
CA THR A 579 1.21 -3.88 -2.02
C THR A 579 1.47 -3.74 -3.52
N ALA A 580 2.43 -4.49 -4.07
CA ALA A 580 2.77 -4.48 -5.50
C ALA A 580 1.63 -5.01 -6.40
N VAL A 581 0.65 -5.73 -5.85
CA VAL A 581 -0.52 -6.23 -6.62
C VAL A 581 -1.31 -5.11 -7.30
N ARG A 582 -1.18 -3.87 -6.82
CA ARG A 582 -1.79 -2.68 -7.42
C ARG A 582 -1.25 -2.33 -8.82
N ASN A 583 -0.06 -2.80 -9.20
CA ASN A 583 0.52 -2.54 -10.52
C ASN A 583 0.84 -3.83 -11.30
N CYS A 584 -0.04 -4.83 -11.21
CA CYS A 584 0.09 -6.06 -12.00
C CYS A 584 -1.26 -6.52 -12.60
N ARG A 585 -1.20 -7.26 -13.72
CA ARG A 585 -2.38 -7.88 -14.34
C ARG A 585 -2.73 -9.22 -13.70
N ARG A 586 -1.73 -10.02 -13.30
CA ARG A 586 -1.91 -11.31 -12.66
C ARG A 586 -1.06 -11.41 -11.39
N ALA A 587 -1.70 -11.65 -10.25
CA ALA A 587 -1.02 -11.83 -8.97
C ALA A 587 -1.04 -13.31 -8.54
N GLN A 588 0.15 -13.91 -8.36
CA GLN A 588 0.33 -15.25 -7.79
C GLN A 588 0.83 -15.12 -6.35
N LEU A 589 -0.05 -15.39 -5.39
CA LEU A 589 0.21 -15.27 -3.95
C LEU A 589 0.04 -16.63 -3.25
N VAL A 590 0.36 -17.71 -3.96
CA VAL A 590 0.12 -19.09 -3.50
C VAL A 590 1.05 -19.44 -2.35
N SER A 591 0.51 -20.04 -1.27
CA SER A 591 1.31 -20.53 -0.12
C SER A 591 2.24 -19.46 0.48
N CYS A 592 1.80 -18.21 0.52
CA CYS A 592 2.60 -17.07 0.97
C CYS A 592 2.39 -16.74 2.46
N GLY A 593 1.62 -17.54 3.20
CA GLY A 593 1.32 -17.30 4.61
C GLY A 593 0.53 -16.00 4.83
N LEU A 594 -0.32 -15.65 3.86
CA LEU A 594 -1.11 -14.43 3.90
C LEU A 594 -2.14 -14.48 5.02
N LYS A 595 -2.34 -13.34 5.69
CA LYS A 595 -3.31 -13.14 6.78
C LYS A 595 -4.30 -12.03 6.43
N GLU A 596 -5.19 -11.70 7.36
CA GLU A 596 -6.23 -10.67 7.20
C GLU A 596 -5.68 -9.31 6.68
N ASP A 597 -4.52 -8.84 7.17
CA ASP A 597 -3.94 -7.56 6.73
C ASP A 597 -3.49 -7.58 5.26
N SER A 598 -3.08 -8.75 4.75
CA SER A 598 -2.82 -8.93 3.32
C SER A 598 -4.12 -8.81 2.52
N CYS A 599 -5.23 -9.37 3.01
CA CYS A 599 -6.55 -9.20 2.39
C CYS A 599 -7.00 -7.73 2.37
N LYS A 600 -6.73 -6.94 3.42
CA LYS A 600 -7.01 -5.49 3.43
C LYS A 600 -6.22 -4.75 2.35
N THR A 601 -4.95 -5.13 2.17
CA THR A 601 -4.09 -4.56 1.13
C THR A 601 -4.62 -4.90 -0.28
N ILE A 602 -5.02 -6.15 -0.50
CA ILE A 602 -5.59 -6.60 -1.77
C ILE A 602 -6.95 -5.96 -2.03
N ARG A 603 -7.81 -5.84 -1.01
CA ARG A 603 -9.08 -5.09 -1.09
C ARG A 603 -8.84 -3.69 -1.64
N SER A 604 -7.85 -3.00 -1.07
CA SER A 604 -7.48 -1.66 -1.51
C SER A 604 -7.01 -1.62 -2.97
N ALA A 605 -6.27 -2.63 -3.41
CA ALA A 605 -5.84 -2.75 -4.80
C ALA A 605 -7.00 -3.03 -5.78
N LEU A 606 -8.04 -3.74 -5.34
CA LEU A 606 -9.25 -3.95 -6.14
C LEU A 606 -10.10 -2.67 -6.21
N GLN A 607 -10.03 -1.81 -5.19
CA GLN A 607 -10.79 -0.56 -5.11
C GLN A 607 -10.12 0.61 -5.84
N SER A 608 -8.82 0.51 -6.17
CA SER A 608 -8.08 1.58 -6.83
C SER A 608 -8.65 1.90 -8.22
N GLU A 609 -8.77 3.20 -8.53
CA GLU A 609 -9.13 3.65 -9.88
C GLU A 609 -8.13 3.09 -10.90
N ASN A 610 -8.65 2.53 -12.00
CA ASN A 610 -7.88 1.90 -13.06
C ASN A 610 -7.02 0.70 -12.61
N SER A 611 -7.47 -0.07 -11.62
CA SER A 611 -6.77 -1.30 -11.20
C SER A 611 -6.51 -2.22 -12.40
N PRO A 612 -5.23 -2.55 -12.70
CA PRO A 612 -4.89 -3.41 -13.82
C PRO A 612 -5.18 -4.90 -13.54
N LEU A 613 -5.43 -5.27 -12.29
CA LEU A 613 -5.52 -6.64 -11.82
C LEU A 613 -6.73 -7.37 -12.43
N LYS A 614 -6.45 -8.42 -13.22
CA LYS A 614 -7.44 -9.29 -13.87
C LYS A 614 -7.50 -10.69 -13.26
N GLU A 615 -6.39 -11.20 -12.73
CA GLU A 615 -6.34 -12.53 -12.12
C GLU A 615 -5.64 -12.49 -10.77
N LEU A 616 -6.25 -13.13 -9.77
CA LEU A 616 -5.74 -13.20 -8.42
C LEU A 616 -5.77 -14.64 -7.94
N ASN A 617 -4.59 -15.18 -7.64
CA ASN A 617 -4.44 -16.51 -7.08
C ASN A 617 -3.96 -16.41 -5.63
N LEU A 618 -4.84 -16.80 -4.71
CA LEU A 618 -4.64 -16.77 -3.27
C LEU A 618 -4.59 -18.17 -2.66
N SER A 619 -4.48 -19.20 -3.49
CA SER A 619 -4.57 -20.60 -3.07
C SER A 619 -3.52 -20.95 -2.00
N CYS A 620 -3.85 -21.92 -1.14
CA CYS A 620 -2.98 -22.42 -0.06
C CYS A 620 -2.60 -21.34 0.98
N ASN A 621 -3.47 -20.36 1.23
CA ASN A 621 -3.35 -19.46 2.37
C ASN A 621 -4.52 -19.70 3.33
N ASP A 622 -4.27 -19.71 4.64
CA ASP A 622 -5.32 -19.86 5.66
C ASP A 622 -6.14 -18.57 5.82
N LEU A 623 -6.90 -18.23 4.78
CA LEU A 623 -7.71 -17.00 4.74
C LEU A 623 -8.96 -17.12 5.62
N GLN A 624 -9.49 -18.35 5.73
CA GLN A 624 -10.76 -18.64 6.37
C GLN A 624 -11.90 -17.78 5.78
N ASP A 625 -13.08 -17.83 6.39
CA ASP A 625 -14.22 -17.04 5.90
C ASP A 625 -14.00 -15.52 6.08
N ILE A 626 -13.22 -15.12 7.09
CA ILE A 626 -12.92 -13.70 7.37
C ILE A 626 -12.11 -13.05 6.23
N GLY A 627 -11.16 -13.77 5.65
CA GLY A 627 -10.38 -13.28 4.52
C GLY A 627 -11.26 -13.04 3.29
N VAL A 628 -12.19 -13.95 3.01
CA VAL A 628 -13.17 -13.80 1.91
C VAL A 628 -14.12 -12.63 2.16
N GLN A 629 -14.54 -12.41 3.42
CA GLN A 629 -15.35 -11.26 3.81
C GLN A 629 -14.65 -9.92 3.55
N VAL A 630 -13.35 -9.81 3.85
CA VAL A 630 -12.59 -8.60 3.57
C VAL A 630 -12.43 -8.37 2.06
N LEU A 631 -12.16 -9.45 1.30
CA LEU A 631 -12.01 -9.39 -0.15
C LEU A 631 -13.33 -9.03 -0.86
N SER A 632 -14.48 -9.47 -0.35
CA SER A 632 -15.78 -9.22 -0.99
C SER A 632 -16.09 -7.73 -1.16
N TRP A 633 -15.64 -6.89 -0.24
CA TRP A 633 -15.77 -5.43 -0.35
C TRP A 633 -14.97 -4.83 -1.50
N GLY A 634 -13.85 -5.45 -1.88
CA GLY A 634 -13.06 -5.08 -3.04
C GLY A 634 -13.66 -5.64 -4.32
N LEU A 635 -14.04 -6.92 -4.31
CA LEU A 635 -14.61 -7.61 -5.47
C LEU A 635 -15.92 -6.99 -5.96
N SER A 636 -16.76 -6.49 -5.05
CA SER A 636 -18.04 -5.84 -5.36
C SER A 636 -17.92 -4.34 -5.64
N HIS A 637 -16.72 -3.77 -5.67
CA HIS A 637 -16.51 -2.34 -5.91
C HIS A 637 -16.51 -2.02 -7.41
N LYS A 638 -17.10 -0.88 -7.80
CA LYS A 638 -17.22 -0.44 -9.22
C LYS A 638 -15.90 -0.35 -9.99
N ASN A 639 -14.78 -0.16 -9.28
CA ASN A 639 -13.44 -0.06 -9.87
C ASN A 639 -12.77 -1.44 -10.05
N SER A 640 -13.34 -2.50 -9.48
CA SER A 640 -12.76 -3.85 -9.58
C SER A 640 -12.95 -4.37 -10.99
N THR A 641 -11.85 -4.82 -11.60
CA THR A 641 -11.86 -5.39 -12.95
C THR A 641 -11.41 -6.85 -12.98
N LEU A 642 -11.40 -7.50 -11.80
CA LEU A 642 -10.95 -8.87 -11.61
C LEU A 642 -11.88 -9.85 -12.32
N ARG A 643 -11.30 -10.73 -13.14
CA ARG A 643 -11.99 -11.75 -13.93
C ARG A 643 -11.76 -13.17 -13.41
N ALA A 644 -10.63 -13.46 -12.80
CA ALA A 644 -10.35 -14.79 -12.25
C ALA A 644 -9.90 -14.70 -10.78
N LEU A 645 -10.52 -15.50 -9.93
CA LEU A 645 -10.20 -15.62 -8.52
C LEU A 645 -9.99 -17.10 -8.15
N ARG A 646 -8.80 -17.42 -7.63
CA ARG A 646 -8.47 -18.77 -7.15
C ARG A 646 -8.25 -18.75 -5.64
N LEU A 647 -9.04 -19.54 -4.93
CA LEU A 647 -9.06 -19.67 -3.47
C LEU A 647 -8.95 -21.15 -3.06
N ALA A 648 -8.19 -21.94 -3.82
CA ALA A 648 -8.07 -23.36 -3.55
C ALA A 648 -7.32 -23.62 -2.23
N SER A 649 -7.79 -24.56 -1.41
CA SER A 649 -7.19 -24.91 -0.11
C SER A 649 -6.99 -23.70 0.81
N CYS A 650 -8.03 -22.86 0.97
CA CYS A 650 -8.00 -21.64 1.79
C CYS A 650 -8.76 -21.77 3.12
N ASN A 651 -9.12 -22.99 3.50
CA ASN A 651 -9.90 -23.30 4.71
C ASN A 651 -11.28 -22.61 4.73
N LEU A 652 -11.95 -22.61 3.57
CA LEU A 652 -13.25 -21.98 3.39
C LEU A 652 -14.39 -22.94 3.73
N THR A 653 -15.50 -22.40 4.25
CA THR A 653 -16.73 -23.14 4.54
C THR A 653 -17.89 -22.66 3.66
N GLY A 654 -19.08 -23.24 3.83
CA GLY A 654 -20.31 -22.75 3.18
C GLY A 654 -20.61 -21.26 3.43
N ASN A 655 -20.14 -20.68 4.54
CA ASN A 655 -20.29 -19.25 4.80
C ASN A 655 -19.49 -18.38 3.81
N SER A 656 -18.31 -18.82 3.36
CA SER A 656 -17.59 -18.17 2.26
C SER A 656 -18.39 -18.22 0.95
N CYS A 657 -19.10 -19.32 0.67
CA CYS A 657 -19.98 -19.41 -0.49
C CYS A 657 -21.12 -18.40 -0.44
N ARG A 658 -21.73 -18.18 0.73
CA ARG A 658 -22.76 -17.13 0.92
C ARG A 658 -22.20 -15.73 0.66
N ILE A 659 -21.00 -15.44 1.13
CA ILE A 659 -20.32 -14.16 0.86
C ILE A 659 -20.03 -14.00 -0.64
N LEU A 660 -19.44 -15.02 -1.27
CA LEU A 660 -19.14 -15.00 -2.71
C LEU A 660 -20.41 -14.94 -3.57
N SER A 661 -21.51 -15.55 -3.12
CA SER A 661 -22.83 -15.43 -3.74
C SER A 661 -23.24 -13.95 -3.82
N SER A 662 -23.10 -13.19 -2.73
CA SER A 662 -23.39 -11.74 -2.75
C SER A 662 -22.52 -10.96 -3.73
N VAL A 663 -21.25 -11.35 -3.91
CA VAL A 663 -20.33 -10.76 -4.90
C VAL A 663 -20.81 -11.06 -6.32
N LEU A 664 -21.17 -12.31 -6.61
CA LEU A 664 -21.63 -12.75 -7.93
C LEU A 664 -22.98 -12.14 -8.33
N GLN A 665 -23.83 -11.80 -7.36
CA GLN A 665 -25.12 -11.13 -7.63
C GLN A 665 -24.95 -9.64 -7.98
N SER A 666 -23.86 -9.01 -7.55
CA SER A 666 -23.57 -7.59 -7.79
C SER A 666 -23.36 -7.27 -9.27
N SER A 667 -23.99 -6.20 -9.77
CA SER A 667 -23.79 -5.69 -11.14
C SER A 667 -22.33 -5.27 -11.41
N GLU A 668 -21.64 -4.84 -10.34
CA GLU A 668 -20.27 -4.34 -10.37
C GLU A 668 -19.23 -5.46 -10.47
N SER A 669 -19.62 -6.72 -10.24
CA SER A 669 -18.71 -7.85 -10.37
C SER A 669 -18.39 -8.15 -11.83
N HIS A 670 -17.11 -8.43 -12.09
CA HIS A 670 -16.57 -8.79 -13.40
C HIS A 670 -16.04 -10.23 -13.45
N LEU A 671 -16.30 -11.00 -12.39
CA LEU A 671 -15.74 -12.34 -12.22
C LEU A 671 -16.31 -13.32 -13.26
N ARG A 672 -15.41 -14.03 -13.93
CA ARG A 672 -15.66 -15.05 -14.96
C ARG A 672 -15.21 -16.42 -14.52
N GLU A 673 -14.13 -16.50 -13.74
CA GLU A 673 -13.59 -17.75 -13.21
C GLU A 673 -13.51 -17.73 -11.69
N LEU A 674 -14.00 -18.78 -11.06
CA LEU A 674 -13.92 -19.00 -9.62
C LEU A 674 -13.44 -20.43 -9.34
N ASP A 675 -12.33 -20.54 -8.63
CA ASP A 675 -11.77 -21.82 -8.19
C ASP A 675 -11.80 -21.91 -6.66
N LEU A 676 -12.56 -22.87 -6.13
CA LEU A 676 -12.72 -23.16 -4.71
C LEU A 676 -12.20 -24.54 -4.32
N THR A 677 -11.36 -25.17 -5.17
CA THR A 677 -10.85 -26.53 -5.00
C THR A 677 -10.36 -26.83 -3.58
N ASN A 678 -10.65 -28.02 -3.05
CA ASN A 678 -10.18 -28.51 -1.75
C ASN A 678 -10.55 -27.60 -0.55
N ASN A 679 -11.75 -27.02 -0.57
CA ASN A 679 -12.34 -26.36 0.61
C ASN A 679 -13.51 -27.19 1.14
N ASN A 680 -13.75 -27.17 2.45
CA ASN A 680 -14.83 -27.96 3.06
C ASN A 680 -16.18 -27.24 2.94
N LEU A 681 -16.70 -27.14 1.71
CA LEU A 681 -17.92 -26.39 1.42
C LEU A 681 -19.19 -27.19 1.75
N ALA A 682 -19.10 -28.52 1.57
CA ALA A 682 -20.23 -29.45 1.72
C ALA A 682 -21.46 -29.04 0.87
N ALA A 683 -22.61 -29.67 1.11
CA ALA A 683 -23.82 -29.39 0.34
C ALA A 683 -24.35 -27.97 0.60
N GLU A 684 -24.18 -27.46 1.82
CA GLU A 684 -24.61 -26.12 2.24
C GLU A 684 -23.93 -25.03 1.40
N GLY A 685 -22.61 -25.14 1.16
CA GLY A 685 -21.90 -24.14 0.35
C GLY A 685 -22.42 -24.05 -1.09
N VAL A 686 -22.76 -25.18 -1.70
CA VAL A 686 -23.36 -25.20 -3.05
C VAL A 686 -24.77 -24.62 -3.05
N GLN A 687 -25.56 -24.88 -2.01
CA GLN A 687 -26.89 -24.29 -1.85
C GLN A 687 -26.84 -22.76 -1.72
N GLU A 688 -25.84 -22.21 -1.04
CA GLU A 688 -25.63 -20.77 -0.90
C GLU A 688 -25.14 -20.09 -2.20
N LEU A 689 -24.30 -20.78 -2.98
CA LEU A 689 -23.70 -20.23 -4.20
C LEU A 689 -24.64 -20.30 -5.41
N SER A 690 -25.39 -21.39 -5.54
CA SER A 690 -26.20 -21.69 -6.74
C SER A 690 -27.25 -20.62 -7.10
N PRO A 691 -27.97 -19.98 -6.15
CA PRO A 691 -28.92 -18.92 -6.47
C PRO A 691 -28.32 -17.78 -7.28
N ALA A 692 -27.06 -17.40 -7.01
CA ALA A 692 -26.37 -16.37 -7.77
C ALA A 692 -26.14 -16.80 -9.24
N LEU A 693 -25.81 -18.07 -9.47
CA LEU A 693 -25.57 -18.62 -10.81
C LEU A 693 -26.83 -18.60 -11.71
N SER A 694 -28.01 -18.54 -11.08
CA SER A 694 -29.31 -18.41 -11.75
C SER A 694 -29.69 -16.97 -12.08
N LEU A 695 -28.88 -15.97 -11.73
CA LEU A 695 -29.19 -14.56 -12.01
C LEU A 695 -28.54 -14.08 -13.32
N PRO A 696 -29.24 -13.25 -14.13
CA PRO A 696 -28.66 -12.63 -15.31
C PRO A 696 -27.44 -11.73 -15.02
N SER A 697 -27.34 -11.17 -13.81
CA SER A 697 -26.21 -10.33 -13.38
C SER A 697 -24.94 -11.14 -13.14
N CYS A 698 -25.06 -12.44 -12.87
CA CYS A 698 -23.91 -13.31 -12.62
C CYS A 698 -23.21 -13.63 -13.94
N LYS A 699 -21.96 -13.17 -14.03
CA LYS A 699 -21.10 -13.23 -15.20
C LYS A 699 -20.20 -14.48 -15.25
N LEU A 700 -20.34 -15.38 -14.26
CA LEU A 700 -19.44 -16.50 -14.06
C LEU A 700 -19.58 -17.55 -15.18
N GLU A 701 -18.46 -17.87 -15.82
CA GLU A 701 -18.35 -18.79 -16.95
C GLU A 701 -17.71 -20.13 -16.53
N LYS A 702 -16.81 -20.08 -15.54
CA LYS A 702 -16.07 -21.24 -15.05
C LYS A 702 -16.12 -21.33 -13.53
N LEU A 703 -16.55 -22.49 -13.04
CA LEU A 703 -16.64 -22.81 -11.62
C LEU A 703 -15.94 -24.15 -11.36
N ILE A 704 -14.94 -24.12 -10.47
CA ILE A 704 -14.20 -25.31 -10.03
C ILE A 704 -14.53 -25.57 -8.55
N LEU A 705 -15.12 -26.73 -8.26
CA LEU A 705 -15.51 -27.21 -6.94
C LEU A 705 -14.89 -28.59 -6.66
N ALA A 706 -13.70 -28.84 -7.21
CA ALA A 706 -13.04 -30.14 -7.08
C ALA A 706 -12.65 -30.42 -5.61
N GLY A 707 -12.95 -31.61 -5.11
CA GLY A 707 -12.59 -32.03 -3.74
C GLY A 707 -13.23 -31.18 -2.64
N CYS A 708 -14.44 -30.66 -2.85
CA CYS A 708 -15.12 -29.77 -1.91
C CYS A 708 -16.06 -30.48 -0.90
N ASN A 709 -15.91 -31.80 -0.75
CA ASN A 709 -16.78 -32.68 0.04
C ASN A 709 -18.26 -32.60 -0.37
N LEU A 710 -18.53 -32.50 -1.68
CA LEU A 710 -19.89 -32.49 -2.20
C LEU A 710 -20.46 -33.91 -2.30
N THR A 711 -21.77 -34.02 -2.15
CA THR A 711 -22.53 -35.27 -2.26
C THR A 711 -23.64 -35.12 -3.31
N GLY A 712 -24.39 -36.18 -3.59
CA GLY A 712 -25.52 -36.12 -4.52
C GLY A 712 -26.57 -35.05 -4.18
N GLU A 713 -26.73 -34.70 -2.89
CA GLU A 713 -27.64 -33.63 -2.44
C GLU A 713 -27.22 -32.24 -2.94
N SER A 714 -25.92 -32.03 -3.17
CA SER A 714 -25.38 -30.76 -3.67
C SER A 714 -25.79 -30.48 -5.12
N CYS A 715 -26.03 -31.51 -5.92
CA CYS A 715 -26.28 -31.38 -7.37
C CYS A 715 -27.64 -30.76 -7.70
N GLY A 716 -28.63 -30.84 -6.81
CA GLY A 716 -29.97 -30.30 -7.08
C GLY A 716 -29.97 -28.79 -7.31
N ALA A 717 -29.25 -28.04 -6.48
CA ALA A 717 -29.16 -26.58 -6.60
C ALA A 717 -28.38 -26.14 -7.85
N LEU A 718 -27.29 -26.85 -8.18
CA LEU A 718 -26.52 -26.62 -9.41
C LEU A 718 -27.35 -26.93 -10.66
N ALA A 719 -28.08 -28.05 -10.65
CA ALA A 719 -28.95 -28.45 -11.74
C ALA A 719 -30.03 -27.38 -12.01
N ALA A 720 -30.67 -26.87 -10.95
CA ALA A 720 -31.64 -25.78 -11.08
C ALA A 720 -31.03 -24.51 -11.69
N ALA A 721 -29.79 -24.16 -11.31
CA ALA A 721 -29.09 -23.02 -11.88
C ALA A 721 -28.75 -23.21 -13.37
N LEU A 722 -28.32 -24.40 -13.77
CA LEU A 722 -28.04 -24.71 -15.18
C LEU A 722 -29.31 -24.69 -16.05
N GLN A 723 -30.48 -24.99 -15.47
CA GLN A 723 -31.78 -24.99 -16.16
C GLN A 723 -32.41 -23.61 -16.29
N SER A 724 -31.94 -22.60 -15.55
CA SER A 724 -32.59 -21.28 -15.45
C SER A 724 -32.64 -20.48 -16.76
N GLY A 725 -31.77 -20.80 -17.73
CA GLY A 725 -31.61 -20.06 -19.00
C GLY A 725 -30.78 -18.77 -18.90
N THR A 726 -30.65 -18.24 -17.69
CA THR A 726 -29.89 -17.03 -17.35
C THR A 726 -28.44 -17.30 -16.98
N SER A 727 -28.09 -18.56 -16.67
CA SER A 727 -26.72 -18.93 -16.34
C SER A 727 -25.76 -18.72 -17.53
N HIS A 728 -24.55 -18.27 -17.21
CA HIS A 728 -23.43 -18.10 -18.14
C HIS A 728 -22.39 -19.24 -18.02
N LEU A 729 -22.65 -20.23 -17.15
CA LEU A 729 -21.67 -21.27 -16.86
C LEU A 729 -21.46 -22.19 -18.07
N ILE A 730 -20.23 -22.24 -18.56
CA ILE A 730 -19.78 -23.10 -19.67
C ILE A 730 -18.81 -24.19 -19.19
N HIS A 731 -18.19 -24.02 -18.02
CA HIS A 731 -17.26 -24.99 -17.44
C HIS A 731 -17.61 -25.25 -15.98
N LEU A 732 -17.89 -26.51 -15.66
CA LEU A 732 -18.14 -26.98 -14.30
C LEU A 732 -17.23 -28.17 -13.98
N ASP A 733 -16.37 -28.00 -12.98
CA ASP A 733 -15.50 -29.07 -12.50
C ASP A 733 -15.93 -29.50 -11.09
N LEU A 734 -16.40 -30.75 -10.99
CA LEU A 734 -16.85 -31.40 -9.76
C LEU A 734 -15.95 -32.57 -9.37
N THR A 735 -14.75 -32.67 -9.95
CA THR A 735 -13.80 -33.76 -9.74
C THR A 735 -13.62 -34.11 -8.26
N ASN A 736 -13.50 -35.39 -7.94
CA ASN A 736 -13.25 -35.89 -6.57
C ASN A 736 -14.31 -35.49 -5.53
N ASN A 737 -15.58 -35.47 -5.91
CA ASN A 737 -16.70 -35.37 -4.98
C ASN A 737 -17.55 -36.64 -4.99
N ASP A 738 -18.08 -37.06 -3.85
CA ASP A 738 -18.81 -38.33 -3.73
C ASP A 738 -20.29 -38.17 -4.14
N LEU A 739 -20.52 -37.77 -5.39
CA LEU A 739 -21.84 -37.43 -5.92
C LEU A 739 -22.74 -38.67 -6.07
N GLY A 740 -22.18 -39.78 -6.54
CA GLY A 740 -22.90 -41.04 -6.78
C GLY A 740 -24.02 -40.91 -7.80
N GLU A 741 -24.87 -41.94 -7.89
CA GLU A 741 -26.03 -41.96 -8.80
C GLU A 741 -26.97 -40.76 -8.61
N PRO A 742 -27.39 -40.37 -7.38
CA PRO A 742 -28.33 -39.27 -7.20
C PRO A 742 -27.83 -37.94 -7.74
N GLY A 743 -26.53 -37.66 -7.60
CA GLY A 743 -25.93 -36.46 -8.14
C GLY A 743 -25.86 -36.46 -9.67
N VAL A 744 -25.45 -37.60 -10.25
CA VAL A 744 -25.39 -37.77 -11.71
C VAL A 744 -26.78 -37.68 -12.35
N ASP A 745 -27.81 -38.23 -11.71
CA ASP A 745 -29.19 -38.14 -12.20
C ASP A 745 -29.65 -36.68 -12.30
N LYS A 746 -29.38 -35.87 -11.26
CA LYS A 746 -29.72 -34.43 -11.25
C LYS A 746 -28.96 -33.63 -12.29
N LEU A 747 -27.67 -33.91 -12.47
CA LEU A 747 -26.87 -33.26 -13.52
C LEU A 747 -27.34 -33.69 -14.92
N SER A 748 -27.70 -34.96 -15.10
CA SER A 748 -28.25 -35.48 -16.36
C SER A 748 -29.56 -34.78 -16.72
N GLU A 749 -30.46 -34.58 -15.75
CA GLU A 749 -31.69 -33.80 -15.92
C GLU A 749 -31.38 -32.38 -16.43
N ALA A 750 -30.41 -31.68 -15.84
CA ALA A 750 -30.00 -30.35 -16.28
C ALA A 750 -29.38 -30.33 -17.68
N LEU A 751 -28.50 -31.28 -18.00
CA LEU A 751 -27.88 -31.41 -19.33
C LEU A 751 -28.89 -31.69 -20.44
N SER A 752 -30.04 -32.29 -20.09
CA SER A 752 -31.15 -32.56 -21.02
C SER A 752 -31.99 -31.33 -21.37
N HIS A 753 -31.81 -30.23 -20.63
CA HIS A 753 -32.61 -29.02 -20.76
C HIS A 753 -32.01 -28.08 -21.79
N ASP A 754 -32.86 -27.51 -22.66
CA ASP A 754 -32.44 -26.64 -23.78
C ASP A 754 -31.75 -25.34 -23.35
N ASN A 755 -31.79 -25.03 -22.05
CA ASN A 755 -31.21 -23.84 -21.44
C ASN A 755 -29.77 -24.07 -20.96
N CYS A 756 -29.32 -25.33 -20.87
CA CYS A 756 -28.00 -25.67 -20.39
C CYS A 756 -26.94 -25.34 -21.44
N LYS A 757 -26.03 -24.41 -21.13
CA LYS A 757 -24.95 -23.95 -22.02
C LYS A 757 -23.61 -24.60 -21.72
N LEU A 758 -23.60 -25.63 -20.88
CA LEU A 758 -22.36 -26.22 -20.38
C LEU A 758 -21.61 -26.90 -21.53
N GLU A 759 -20.35 -26.51 -21.72
CA GLU A 759 -19.45 -27.08 -22.72
C GLU A 759 -18.46 -28.07 -22.12
N ILE A 760 -18.06 -27.87 -20.86
CA ILE A 760 -17.09 -28.70 -20.15
C ILE A 760 -17.69 -29.15 -18.82
N LEU A 761 -17.81 -30.46 -18.64
CA LEU A 761 -18.22 -31.06 -17.38
C LEU A 761 -17.17 -32.09 -16.93
N LYS A 762 -16.63 -31.91 -15.72
CA LYS A 762 -15.70 -32.86 -15.12
C LYS A 762 -16.32 -33.55 -13.91
N LEU A 763 -16.46 -34.87 -14.03
CA LEU A 763 -16.99 -35.79 -13.03
C LEU A 763 -15.97 -36.90 -12.70
N SER A 764 -14.68 -36.59 -12.88
CA SER A 764 -13.61 -37.54 -12.64
C SER A 764 -13.56 -37.92 -11.15
N GLY A 765 -13.58 -39.21 -10.83
CA GLY A 765 -13.57 -39.67 -9.44
C GLY A 765 -14.85 -39.35 -8.65
N CYS A 766 -16.01 -39.27 -9.30
CA CYS A 766 -17.27 -38.87 -8.67
C CYS A 766 -18.22 -40.02 -8.26
N LEU A 767 -17.72 -41.25 -8.21
CA LEU A 767 -18.50 -42.46 -7.94
C LEU A 767 -19.59 -42.72 -8.98
N VAL A 768 -19.29 -42.44 -10.26
CA VAL A 768 -20.19 -42.73 -11.37
C VAL A 768 -20.20 -44.23 -11.65
N SER A 769 -21.33 -44.89 -11.40
CA SER A 769 -21.56 -46.31 -11.71
C SER A 769 -21.91 -46.52 -13.19
N GLU A 770 -21.91 -47.77 -13.63
CA GLU A 770 -22.34 -48.13 -14.99
C GLU A 770 -23.79 -47.73 -15.26
N LYS A 771 -24.66 -47.87 -14.24
CA LYS A 771 -26.06 -47.45 -14.30
C LYS A 771 -26.20 -45.93 -14.41
N ALA A 772 -25.42 -45.16 -13.64
CA ALA A 772 -25.40 -43.70 -13.77
C ALA A 772 -24.86 -43.26 -15.15
N SER A 773 -23.87 -43.99 -15.68
CA SER A 773 -23.35 -43.77 -17.03
C SER A 773 -24.40 -44.10 -18.11
N GLU A 774 -25.25 -45.10 -17.89
CA GLU A 774 -26.37 -45.43 -18.79
C GLU A 774 -27.40 -44.29 -18.83
N VAL A 775 -27.73 -43.70 -17.68
CA VAL A 775 -28.61 -42.52 -17.60
C VAL A 775 -28.01 -41.35 -18.38
N LEU A 776 -26.74 -41.00 -18.14
CA LEU A 776 -26.03 -39.98 -18.91
C LEU A 776 -26.05 -40.26 -20.41
N ALA A 777 -25.82 -41.52 -20.79
CA ALA A 777 -25.84 -41.92 -22.19
C ALA A 777 -27.21 -41.76 -22.83
N SER A 778 -28.28 -42.16 -22.15
CA SER A 778 -29.65 -42.01 -22.65
C SER A 778 -29.98 -40.54 -22.93
N VAL A 779 -29.59 -39.62 -22.04
CA VAL A 779 -29.86 -38.19 -22.17
C VAL A 779 -29.02 -37.54 -23.26
N LEU A 780 -27.70 -37.72 -23.21
CA LEU A 780 -26.77 -37.01 -24.09
C LEU A 780 -26.82 -37.52 -25.54
N THR A 781 -27.30 -38.75 -25.75
CA THR A 781 -27.47 -39.32 -27.10
C THR A 781 -28.80 -38.94 -27.73
N SER A 782 -29.88 -38.82 -26.94
CA SER A 782 -31.23 -38.53 -27.43
C SER A 782 -31.49 -37.07 -27.81
N LYS A 783 -30.69 -36.11 -27.29
CA LYS A 783 -30.81 -34.67 -27.60
C LYS A 783 -29.52 -34.05 -28.13
N SER A 784 -29.62 -32.82 -28.64
CA SER A 784 -28.46 -31.97 -28.92
C SER A 784 -27.88 -31.46 -27.60
N THR A 785 -26.57 -31.65 -27.39
CA THR A 785 -25.84 -31.16 -26.21
C THR A 785 -24.82 -30.10 -26.63
N CYS A 786 -24.55 -29.14 -25.75
CA CYS A 786 -23.47 -28.16 -25.92
C CYS A 786 -22.11 -28.70 -25.45
N LEU A 787 -22.07 -29.88 -24.82
CA LEU A 787 -20.85 -30.46 -24.28
C LEU A 787 -19.82 -30.71 -25.38
N LYS A 788 -18.62 -30.19 -25.17
CA LYS A 788 -17.40 -30.43 -25.94
C LYS A 788 -16.43 -31.33 -25.19
N GLU A 789 -16.49 -31.34 -23.86
CA GLU A 789 -15.65 -32.18 -23.00
C GLU A 789 -16.46 -32.76 -21.83
N LEU A 790 -16.38 -34.06 -21.65
CA LEU A 790 -16.93 -34.79 -20.51
C LEU A 790 -15.85 -35.70 -19.92
N ASP A 791 -15.40 -35.40 -18.70
CA ASP A 791 -14.42 -36.23 -18.01
C ASP A 791 -15.09 -37.13 -16.98
N LEU A 792 -15.07 -38.43 -17.24
CA LEU A 792 -15.57 -39.51 -16.38
C LEU A 792 -14.42 -40.44 -15.92
N SER A 793 -13.16 -40.02 -16.03
CA SER A 793 -12.02 -40.83 -15.59
C SER A 793 -12.09 -41.19 -14.10
N TYR A 794 -11.43 -42.28 -13.69
CA TYR A 794 -11.43 -42.76 -12.31
C TYR A 794 -12.84 -43.03 -11.74
N ASN A 795 -13.73 -43.60 -12.55
CA ASN A 795 -15.08 -44.04 -12.14
C ASN A 795 -15.28 -45.51 -12.53
N HIS A 796 -16.50 -46.05 -12.34
CA HIS A 796 -16.85 -47.38 -12.82
C HIS A 796 -17.98 -47.30 -13.86
N THR A 797 -17.67 -46.86 -15.08
CA THR A 797 -18.69 -46.55 -16.11
C THR A 797 -19.09 -47.76 -16.95
N GLY A 798 -18.28 -48.82 -16.97
CA GLY A 798 -18.61 -50.09 -17.61
C GLY A 798 -18.79 -49.97 -19.12
N ASP A 799 -19.51 -50.93 -19.72
CA ASP A 799 -19.75 -50.94 -21.17
C ASP A 799 -20.62 -49.75 -21.60
N SER A 800 -21.49 -49.27 -20.70
CA SER A 800 -22.28 -48.04 -20.88
C SER A 800 -21.39 -46.82 -21.12
N GLY A 801 -20.27 -46.68 -20.41
CA GLY A 801 -19.30 -45.59 -20.60
C GLY A 801 -18.60 -45.63 -21.95
N VAL A 802 -18.22 -46.83 -22.41
CA VAL A 802 -17.61 -47.03 -23.74
C VAL A 802 -18.60 -46.68 -24.85
N GLY A 803 -19.86 -47.10 -24.70
CA GLY A 803 -20.95 -46.74 -25.62
C GLY A 803 -21.21 -45.23 -25.64
N LEU A 804 -21.20 -44.58 -24.48
CA LEU A 804 -21.33 -43.13 -24.34
C LEU A 804 -20.23 -42.38 -25.07
N ARG A 805 -18.96 -42.75 -24.84
CA ARG A 805 -17.80 -42.14 -25.50
C ARG A 805 -17.91 -42.23 -27.02
N SER A 806 -18.25 -43.40 -27.55
CA SER A 806 -18.34 -43.62 -28.99
C SER A 806 -19.39 -42.70 -29.63
N LYS A 807 -20.59 -42.63 -29.05
CA LYS A 807 -21.69 -41.81 -29.57
C LYS A 807 -21.46 -40.31 -29.43
N LEU A 808 -20.77 -39.87 -28.37
CA LEU A 808 -20.48 -38.45 -28.16
C LEU A 808 -19.27 -37.95 -28.96
N GLN A 809 -18.30 -38.82 -29.25
CA GLN A 809 -17.21 -38.51 -30.17
C GLN A 809 -17.73 -38.21 -31.58
N GLU A 810 -18.76 -38.93 -32.06
CA GLU A 810 -19.44 -38.63 -33.33
C GLU A 810 -20.09 -37.23 -33.34
N LYS A 811 -20.53 -36.74 -32.16
CA LYS A 811 -21.08 -35.39 -31.98
C LYS A 811 -20.00 -34.32 -31.72
N GLY A 812 -18.72 -34.67 -31.80
CA GLY A 812 -17.60 -33.75 -31.56
C GLY A 812 -17.30 -33.46 -30.08
N CYS A 813 -17.84 -34.27 -29.15
CA CYS A 813 -17.58 -34.18 -27.72
C CYS A 813 -16.48 -35.17 -27.32
N HIS A 814 -15.42 -34.68 -26.67
CA HIS A 814 -14.36 -35.51 -26.11
C HIS A 814 -14.81 -36.10 -24.77
N VAL A 815 -14.92 -37.43 -24.70
CA VAL A 815 -15.26 -38.14 -23.46
C VAL A 815 -14.05 -38.91 -22.95
N ASN A 816 -13.56 -38.54 -21.78
CA ASN A 816 -12.49 -39.25 -21.08
C ASN A 816 -13.10 -40.28 -20.11
N ILE A 817 -12.75 -41.54 -20.26
CA ILE A 817 -13.15 -42.65 -19.36
C ILE A 817 -11.93 -43.43 -18.86
N ASP A 818 -10.74 -42.81 -18.89
CA ASP A 818 -9.51 -43.47 -18.50
C ASP A 818 -9.56 -43.90 -17.03
N ASN A 819 -8.92 -45.03 -16.72
CA ASN A 819 -9.00 -45.67 -15.42
C ASN A 819 -10.45 -46.00 -15.05
N ASP A 820 -11.19 -46.69 -15.92
CA ASP A 820 -12.48 -47.29 -15.55
C ASP A 820 -12.25 -48.59 -14.78
N ALA A 821 -12.65 -48.63 -13.50
CA ALA A 821 -12.54 -49.82 -12.67
C ALA A 821 -13.48 -49.78 -11.46
N GLY A 822 -14.00 -50.94 -11.05
CA GLY A 822 -14.85 -51.07 -9.87
C GLY A 822 -14.21 -50.62 -8.56
N GLN A 823 -12.87 -50.59 -8.48
CA GLN A 823 -12.16 -50.10 -7.28
C GLN A 823 -12.42 -48.62 -6.99
N TRP A 824 -12.81 -47.83 -8.00
CA TRP A 824 -13.07 -46.41 -7.84
C TRP A 824 -14.41 -46.08 -7.20
N MET A 825 -15.24 -47.09 -6.93
CA MET A 825 -16.54 -46.94 -6.26
C MET A 825 -16.42 -46.80 -4.73
N LYS A 826 -15.20 -46.75 -4.18
CA LYS A 826 -14.99 -46.40 -2.77
C LYS A 826 -15.13 -44.88 -2.56
N PRO A 827 -15.81 -44.40 -1.51
CA PRO A 827 -15.91 -42.98 -1.23
C PRO A 827 -14.57 -42.37 -0.81
N GLY A 828 -14.43 -41.05 -0.98
CA GLY A 828 -13.27 -40.28 -0.56
C GLY A 828 -11.95 -40.70 -1.21
N LEU A 829 -10.82 -40.28 -0.63
CA LEU A 829 -9.49 -40.58 -1.21
C LEU A 829 -9.11 -42.07 -1.14
N GLN A 830 -9.86 -42.90 -0.40
CA GLN A 830 -9.63 -44.34 -0.26
C GLN A 830 -9.71 -45.07 -1.61
N LYS A 831 -10.46 -44.53 -2.58
CA LYS A 831 -10.47 -45.08 -3.95
C LYS A 831 -9.10 -45.09 -4.60
N TYR A 832 -8.24 -44.13 -4.25
CA TYR A 832 -6.88 -44.00 -4.78
C TYR A 832 -5.82 -44.75 -3.96
N ALA A 833 -6.24 -45.57 -2.99
CA ALA A 833 -5.31 -46.33 -2.14
C ALA A 833 -4.32 -47.14 -2.98
N CYS A 834 -3.02 -46.91 -2.75
CA CYS A 834 -1.96 -47.68 -3.37
C CYS A 834 -1.13 -48.41 -2.31
N GLU A 835 -0.62 -49.59 -2.68
CA GLU A 835 0.30 -50.35 -1.84
C GLU A 835 1.73 -49.97 -2.22
N LEU A 836 2.52 -49.59 -1.21
CA LEU A 836 3.89 -49.14 -1.37
C LEU A 836 4.85 -50.09 -0.65
N THR A 837 6.07 -50.20 -1.17
CA THR A 837 7.16 -50.98 -0.54
C THR A 837 8.43 -50.14 -0.43
N LEU A 838 9.11 -50.23 0.72
CA LEU A 838 10.35 -49.49 0.97
C LEU A 838 11.50 -50.08 0.13
N ASP A 839 12.22 -49.22 -0.59
CA ASP A 839 13.32 -49.64 -1.47
C ASP A 839 14.66 -49.71 -0.71
N VAL A 840 15.07 -50.96 -0.42
CA VAL A 840 16.35 -51.31 0.22
C VAL A 840 17.55 -50.76 -0.56
N ASP A 841 17.47 -50.60 -1.87
CA ASP A 841 18.57 -50.09 -2.69
C ASP A 841 18.79 -48.59 -2.52
N THR A 842 17.77 -47.87 -2.05
CA THR A 842 17.90 -46.43 -1.75
C THR A 842 18.24 -46.17 -0.28
N ALA A 843 17.94 -47.11 0.61
CA ALA A 843 18.02 -46.93 2.05
C ALA A 843 19.42 -46.55 2.54
N HIS A 844 19.48 -45.47 3.33
CA HIS A 844 20.71 -45.08 4.02
C HIS A 844 21.19 -46.20 4.96
N PRO A 845 22.51 -46.44 5.09
CA PRO A 845 23.07 -47.47 5.96
C PRO A 845 22.65 -47.42 7.44
N GLU A 846 22.28 -46.26 7.96
CA GLU A 846 21.76 -46.10 9.34
C GLU A 846 20.28 -46.50 9.50
N LEU A 847 19.62 -46.92 8.41
CA LEU A 847 18.20 -47.29 8.43
C LEU A 847 18.02 -48.81 8.39
N GLU A 848 17.22 -49.29 9.32
CA GLU A 848 16.80 -50.68 9.40
C GLU A 848 15.41 -50.83 8.80
N LEU A 849 15.24 -51.73 7.83
CA LEU A 849 13.95 -52.02 7.21
C LEU A 849 13.40 -53.33 7.77
N SER A 850 12.08 -53.39 7.99
CA SER A 850 11.40 -54.63 8.34
C SER A 850 11.42 -55.65 7.19
N GLU A 851 11.28 -56.94 7.52
CA GLU A 851 11.25 -58.02 6.53
C GLU A 851 10.13 -57.84 5.48
N ASP A 852 8.97 -57.32 5.91
CA ASP A 852 7.82 -57.04 5.03
C ASP A 852 7.98 -55.76 4.20
N ARG A 853 9.08 -55.02 4.38
CA ARG A 853 9.40 -53.73 3.71
C ARG A 853 8.29 -52.69 3.84
N ARG A 854 7.53 -52.71 4.94
CA ARG A 854 6.51 -51.69 5.25
C ARG A 854 6.93 -50.74 6.35
N GLN A 855 8.09 -50.96 6.96
CA GLN A 855 8.52 -50.19 8.11
C GLN A 855 10.02 -49.94 8.09
N VAL A 856 10.41 -48.74 8.51
CA VAL A 856 11.80 -48.33 8.66
C VAL A 856 12.01 -47.68 10.02
N SER A 857 13.15 -47.95 10.65
CA SER A 857 13.60 -47.32 11.89
C SER A 857 15.05 -46.84 11.81
N ARG A 858 15.36 -45.84 12.63
CA ARG A 858 16.72 -45.38 12.92
C ARG A 858 16.97 -45.53 14.42
N GLY A 859 18.08 -46.18 14.80
CA GLY A 859 18.44 -46.51 16.18
C GLY A 859 18.91 -45.31 17.04
N GLU A 860 19.50 -45.61 18.21
CA GLU A 860 19.95 -44.62 19.21
C GLU A 860 21.40 -44.12 19.01
N GLU A 861 22.25 -44.85 18.29
CA GLU A 861 23.70 -44.56 18.16
C GLU A 861 24.18 -44.55 16.69
N GLU A 862 25.15 -43.67 16.39
CA GLU A 862 25.81 -43.56 15.08
C GLU A 862 26.54 -44.84 14.64
N ALA A 863 26.76 -45.82 15.53
CA ALA A 863 27.57 -47.01 15.26
C ALA A 863 26.83 -48.18 14.57
N ASN A 864 25.51 -48.10 14.37
CA ASN A 864 24.71 -49.18 13.77
C ASN A 864 24.58 -49.03 12.24
N TYR A 865 25.70 -49.07 11.53
CA TYR A 865 25.70 -49.15 10.07
C TYR A 865 25.33 -50.57 9.62
N HIS A 866 24.21 -50.72 8.93
CA HIS A 866 23.84 -51.98 8.31
C HIS A 866 24.70 -52.22 7.06
N GLU A 867 25.17 -53.47 6.89
CA GLU A 867 25.94 -53.90 5.73
C GLU A 867 25.04 -54.01 4.49
N TYR A 868 24.76 -52.88 3.86
CA TYR A 868 24.14 -52.86 2.54
C TYR A 868 25.20 -52.75 1.43
N PRO A 869 25.03 -53.44 0.29
CA PRO A 869 25.91 -53.26 -0.86
C PRO A 869 25.88 -51.79 -1.33
N ASP A 870 27.05 -51.22 -1.59
CA ASP A 870 27.13 -49.88 -2.17
C ASP A 870 26.55 -49.88 -3.58
N ARG A 871 25.52 -49.06 -3.79
CA ARG A 871 24.80 -48.91 -5.05
C ARG A 871 24.68 -47.42 -5.38
N PRO A 872 24.70 -47.01 -6.66
CA PRO A 872 24.54 -45.61 -7.05
C PRO A 872 23.25 -44.95 -6.53
N GLN A 873 22.19 -45.73 -6.31
CA GLN A 873 20.88 -45.27 -5.85
C GLN A 873 20.80 -45.03 -4.35
N ARG A 874 21.79 -45.52 -3.57
CA ARG A 874 21.81 -45.48 -2.10
C ARG A 874 22.14 -44.08 -1.59
N PHE A 875 21.32 -43.58 -0.66
CA PHE A 875 21.66 -42.37 0.08
C PHE A 875 22.81 -42.63 1.06
N ASP A 876 23.76 -41.71 1.15
CA ASP A 876 24.89 -41.77 2.10
C ASP A 876 25.05 -40.49 2.94
N GLY A 877 24.40 -39.40 2.54
CA GLY A 877 24.56 -38.11 3.18
C GLY A 877 23.53 -37.82 4.26
N CYS A 878 22.38 -38.50 4.24
CA CYS A 878 21.24 -38.30 5.14
C CYS A 878 20.45 -39.60 5.35
N PRO A 879 19.90 -39.84 6.56
CA PRO A 879 19.12 -41.03 6.92
C PRO A 879 17.73 -41.01 6.28
N GLN A 880 17.66 -41.33 5.00
CA GLN A 880 16.42 -41.35 4.22
C GLN A 880 16.39 -42.51 3.22
N LEU A 881 15.20 -42.75 2.67
CA LEU A 881 14.95 -43.75 1.63
C LEU A 881 13.73 -43.37 0.78
N LEU A 882 13.57 -44.04 -0.36
CA LEU A 882 12.37 -43.97 -1.20
C LEU A 882 11.66 -45.32 -1.25
N CYS A 883 10.38 -45.32 -1.62
CA CYS A 883 9.65 -46.50 -2.03
C CYS A 883 10.05 -46.94 -3.44
N ALA A 884 9.83 -48.20 -3.75
CA ALA A 884 10.19 -48.79 -5.04
C ALA A 884 9.26 -48.32 -6.17
N GLU A 885 8.00 -48.01 -5.84
CA GLU A 885 6.96 -47.64 -6.79
C GLU A 885 7.08 -46.16 -7.20
N GLY A 886 7.22 -45.92 -8.50
CA GLY A 886 7.08 -44.59 -9.10
C GLY A 886 5.60 -44.31 -9.41
N LEU A 887 5.07 -43.24 -8.85
CA LEU A 887 3.65 -42.87 -8.96
C LEU A 887 3.43 -41.86 -10.08
N SER A 888 2.51 -42.21 -10.98
CA SER A 888 1.93 -41.37 -12.01
C SER A 888 0.41 -41.59 -12.02
N GLY A 889 -0.38 -40.52 -12.13
CA GLY A 889 -1.83 -40.56 -11.92
C GLY A 889 -2.25 -40.17 -10.50
N ARG A 890 -3.45 -40.58 -10.08
CA ARG A 890 -3.99 -40.28 -8.74
C ARG A 890 -3.70 -41.41 -7.75
N HIS A 891 -3.05 -41.09 -6.64
CA HIS A 891 -2.63 -42.06 -5.62
C HIS A 891 -2.83 -41.51 -4.22
N TYR A 892 -3.21 -42.40 -3.29
CA TYR A 892 -3.36 -42.11 -1.88
C TYR A 892 -2.67 -43.18 -1.04
N TRP A 893 -1.91 -42.76 -0.03
CA TRP A 893 -1.29 -43.67 0.92
C TRP A 893 -1.20 -43.04 2.31
N GLU A 894 -1.07 -43.88 3.33
CA GLU A 894 -0.94 -43.45 4.72
C GLU A 894 0.38 -43.93 5.34
N ALA A 895 1.05 -43.05 6.08
CA ALA A 895 2.25 -43.36 6.84
C ALA A 895 2.05 -42.97 8.31
N GLU A 896 2.36 -43.88 9.24
CA GLU A 896 2.38 -43.61 10.67
C GLU A 896 3.81 -43.49 11.16
N TRP A 897 4.11 -42.44 11.92
CA TRP A 897 5.44 -42.21 12.47
C TRP A 897 5.42 -42.21 14.00
N ARG A 898 6.55 -42.57 14.61
CA ARG A 898 6.79 -42.51 16.07
C ARG A 898 8.23 -42.11 16.32
N GLY A 899 8.49 -41.29 17.33
CA GLY A 899 9.83 -40.82 17.67
C GLY A 899 9.88 -39.31 17.84
N SER A 900 11.05 -38.73 17.60
CA SER A 900 11.26 -37.29 17.75
C SER A 900 10.82 -36.50 16.52
N GLU A 901 11.27 -36.90 15.31
CA GLU A 901 11.03 -36.14 14.08
C GLU A 901 11.14 -37.03 12.83
N ALA A 902 10.19 -36.89 11.90
CA ALA A 902 10.19 -37.57 10.60
C ALA A 902 9.77 -36.62 9.48
N VAL A 903 10.17 -36.91 8.24
CA VAL A 903 9.59 -36.30 7.04
C VAL A 903 8.86 -37.37 6.24
N VAL A 904 7.60 -37.10 5.90
CA VAL A 904 6.81 -37.86 4.93
C VAL A 904 6.75 -37.05 3.65
N GLY A 905 7.22 -37.61 2.53
CA GLY A 905 7.30 -36.84 1.30
C GLY A 905 7.37 -37.68 0.04
N VAL A 906 7.69 -37.00 -1.05
CA VAL A 906 7.94 -37.59 -2.37
C VAL A 906 9.18 -36.95 -2.99
N ALA A 907 9.87 -37.67 -3.86
CA ALA A 907 10.99 -37.16 -4.63
C ALA A 907 10.99 -37.71 -6.06
N TYR A 908 11.52 -36.93 -7.01
CA TYR A 908 11.88 -37.48 -8.31
C TYR A 908 13.04 -38.46 -8.16
N ARG A 909 13.08 -39.46 -9.05
CA ARG A 909 14.17 -40.46 -9.05
C ARG A 909 15.55 -39.82 -9.16
N SER A 910 15.62 -38.68 -9.84
CA SER A 910 16.83 -37.89 -10.10
C SER A 910 17.28 -36.99 -8.92
N ILE A 911 16.70 -37.15 -7.73
CA ILE A 911 17.23 -36.53 -6.49
C ILE A 911 18.67 -37.00 -6.23
N GLN A 912 19.52 -36.08 -5.78
CA GLN A 912 20.93 -36.36 -5.51
C GLN A 912 21.07 -37.33 -4.33
N ARG A 913 21.89 -38.37 -4.49
CA ARG A 913 22.07 -39.44 -3.49
C ARG A 913 23.32 -39.26 -2.63
N LYS A 914 24.40 -38.77 -3.25
CA LYS A 914 25.78 -38.77 -2.74
C LYS A 914 26.28 -37.37 -2.36
N ALA A 915 25.64 -36.72 -1.39
CA ALA A 915 25.99 -35.35 -0.98
C ALA A 915 25.55 -35.03 0.46
N HIS A 916 26.25 -34.13 1.15
CA HIS A 916 25.84 -33.58 2.44
C HIS A 916 25.18 -32.20 2.27
N GLY A 917 23.95 -32.03 2.75
CA GLY A 917 23.26 -30.73 2.70
C GLY A 917 21.79 -30.82 2.24
N ALA A 918 21.22 -29.67 1.88
CA ALA A 918 19.80 -29.56 1.49
C ALA A 918 19.48 -30.26 0.15
N ASP A 919 20.45 -30.41 -0.75
CA ASP A 919 20.23 -30.87 -2.12
C ASP A 919 19.88 -32.36 -2.24
N CYS A 920 20.21 -33.15 -1.22
CA CYS A 920 19.84 -34.56 -1.14
C CYS A 920 18.61 -34.82 -0.25
N LYS A 921 18.22 -33.89 0.63
CA LYS A 921 17.17 -34.11 1.64
C LYS A 921 15.76 -33.98 1.07
N ILE A 922 14.91 -34.96 1.36
CA ILE A 922 13.47 -34.93 1.00
C ILE A 922 12.82 -33.69 1.61
N GLY A 923 12.13 -32.90 0.78
CA GLY A 923 11.44 -31.68 1.17
C GLY A 923 12.35 -30.44 1.33
N LEU A 924 13.65 -30.53 1.04
CA LEU A 924 14.57 -29.38 1.07
C LEU A 924 15.15 -28.99 -0.29
N HIS A 925 14.84 -29.74 -1.35
CA HIS A 925 15.32 -29.51 -2.70
C HIS A 925 14.17 -29.43 -3.70
N LYS A 926 14.36 -28.69 -4.81
CA LYS A 926 13.36 -28.49 -5.90
C LYS A 926 12.87 -29.76 -6.60
N LYS A 927 13.46 -30.92 -6.29
CA LYS A 927 13.08 -32.24 -6.82
C LYS A 927 12.31 -33.08 -5.81
N SER A 928 11.89 -32.51 -4.69
CA SER A 928 11.21 -33.24 -3.61
C SER A 928 10.29 -32.34 -2.81
N TYR A 929 9.25 -32.93 -2.26
CA TYR A 929 8.26 -32.27 -1.43
C TYR A 929 8.08 -33.09 -0.16
N GLY A 930 7.86 -32.44 0.99
CA GLY A 930 7.78 -33.18 2.24
C GLY A 930 7.15 -32.40 3.38
N LEU A 931 6.38 -33.12 4.19
CA LEU A 931 5.80 -32.67 5.45
C LEU A 931 6.71 -33.11 6.60
N TRP A 932 7.25 -32.14 7.32
CA TRP A 932 8.03 -32.34 8.53
C TRP A 932 7.08 -32.52 9.72
N CYS A 933 7.28 -33.61 10.45
CA CYS A 933 6.47 -34.03 11.58
C CYS A 933 7.34 -34.05 12.83
N GLU A 934 7.04 -33.21 13.82
CA GLU A 934 7.81 -33.07 15.07
C GLU A 934 6.85 -32.94 16.26
N GLY A 935 6.84 -33.92 17.17
CA GLY A 935 5.84 -34.00 18.24
C GLY A 935 4.40 -33.99 17.69
N GLU A 936 3.65 -32.92 17.98
CA GLU A 936 2.29 -32.67 17.47
C GLU A 936 2.25 -31.59 16.37
N ARG A 937 3.41 -31.11 15.94
CA ARG A 937 3.54 -29.99 15.01
C ARG A 937 3.88 -30.49 13.61
N TYR A 938 3.30 -29.79 12.64
CA TYR A 938 3.58 -29.98 11.23
C TYR A 938 4.21 -28.74 10.64
N SER A 939 5.18 -28.92 9.77
CA SER A 939 5.71 -27.83 8.96
C SER A 939 6.08 -28.31 7.58
N VAL A 940 6.01 -27.42 6.61
CA VAL A 940 6.51 -27.68 5.27
C VAL A 940 7.71 -26.79 5.02
N ARG A 941 8.68 -27.33 4.29
CA ARG A 941 9.81 -26.55 3.81
C ARG A 941 9.80 -26.58 2.28
N TYR A 942 10.04 -25.43 1.66
CA TYR A 942 10.27 -25.34 0.24
C TYR A 942 11.36 -24.29 -0.01
N LEU A 943 12.40 -24.66 -0.76
CA LEU A 943 13.54 -23.78 -1.07
C LEU A 943 14.08 -23.02 0.16
N LYS A 944 14.23 -23.72 1.29
CA LYS A 944 14.72 -23.22 2.60
C LYS A 944 13.76 -22.36 3.42
N ASN A 945 12.57 -22.02 2.92
CA ASN A 945 11.54 -21.36 3.74
C ASN A 945 10.71 -22.39 4.51
N LYS A 946 10.62 -22.24 5.83
CA LYS A 946 9.78 -23.05 6.72
C LYS A 946 8.44 -22.35 6.91
N THR A 947 7.36 -22.99 6.50
CA THR A 947 5.99 -22.56 6.77
C THR A 947 5.41 -23.47 7.85
N HIS A 948 4.95 -22.88 8.95
CA HIS A 948 4.21 -23.63 9.95
C HIS A 948 2.83 -23.96 9.41
N VAL A 949 2.43 -25.22 9.55
CA VAL A 949 1.09 -25.68 9.24
C VAL A 949 0.22 -25.49 10.50
N PRO A 950 -1.01 -24.96 10.40
CA PRO A 950 -1.91 -24.83 11.54
C PRO A 950 -2.05 -26.17 12.30
N GLU A 951 -2.06 -26.10 13.63
CA GLU A 951 -2.23 -27.30 14.45
C GLU A 951 -3.64 -27.90 14.22
N PRO A 952 -3.76 -29.23 14.01
CA PRO A 952 -5.06 -29.84 13.84
C PRO A 952 -5.93 -29.69 15.09
N GLY A 953 -7.23 -29.44 14.90
CA GLY A 953 -8.16 -29.19 16.00
C GLY A 953 -8.30 -30.43 16.89
N SER A 954 -7.92 -30.31 18.17
CA SER A 954 -7.93 -31.43 19.11
C SER A 954 -9.32 -31.69 19.68
N GLU A 955 -10.25 -32.23 18.90
CA GLU A 955 -11.54 -32.70 19.47
C GLU A 955 -11.39 -34.01 20.27
N SER A 956 -10.29 -34.76 20.09
CA SER A 956 -10.13 -36.11 20.65
C SER A 956 -8.98 -36.30 21.67
N GLY A 957 -8.22 -35.25 22.00
CA GLY A 957 -7.13 -35.32 22.99
C GLY A 957 -5.99 -36.30 22.66
N SER A 958 -5.93 -36.86 21.45
CA SER A 958 -4.88 -37.78 21.01
C SER A 958 -4.04 -37.16 19.90
N ALA A 959 -2.72 -37.14 20.10
CA ALA A 959 -1.73 -36.76 19.09
C ALA A 959 -1.96 -37.54 17.79
N CYS A 960 -2.23 -36.83 16.69
CA CYS A 960 -2.28 -37.46 15.37
C CYS A 960 -0.85 -37.77 14.92
N ARG A 961 -0.58 -39.04 14.57
CA ARG A 961 0.74 -39.50 14.10
C ARG A 961 0.67 -40.21 12.75
N ARG A 962 -0.50 -40.19 12.12
CA ARG A 962 -0.74 -40.80 10.82
C ARG A 962 -1.00 -39.71 9.79
N ILE A 963 -0.21 -39.73 8.73
CA ILE A 963 -0.25 -38.78 7.63
C ILE A 963 -0.79 -39.49 6.40
N GLY A 964 -1.90 -38.98 5.87
CA GLY A 964 -2.39 -39.35 4.55
C GLY A 964 -1.79 -38.43 3.50
N VAL A 965 -1.35 -39.00 2.39
CA VAL A 965 -0.77 -38.25 1.27
C VAL A 965 -1.58 -38.55 0.02
N TYR A 966 -2.08 -37.51 -0.64
CA TYR A 966 -2.81 -37.61 -1.90
C TYR A 966 -2.03 -36.90 -3.00
N LEU A 967 -1.66 -37.66 -4.02
CA LEU A 967 -1.03 -37.15 -5.23
C LEU A 967 -2.08 -37.09 -6.34
N ASP A 968 -2.41 -35.89 -6.83
CA ASP A 968 -3.14 -35.70 -8.07
C ASP A 968 -2.16 -35.30 -9.16
N TRP A 969 -1.45 -36.29 -9.70
CA TRP A 969 -0.36 -36.05 -10.63
C TRP A 969 -0.79 -35.26 -11.88
N PRO A 970 -1.95 -35.54 -12.52
CA PRO A 970 -2.43 -34.75 -13.65
C PRO A 970 -2.80 -33.32 -13.29
N ALA A 971 -3.35 -33.08 -12.10
CA ALA A 971 -3.65 -31.73 -11.62
C ALA A 971 -2.39 -30.98 -11.14
N GLY A 972 -1.27 -31.67 -10.98
CA GLY A 972 -0.03 -31.09 -10.44
C GLY A 972 -0.14 -30.75 -8.95
N THR A 973 -0.92 -31.52 -8.18
CA THR A 973 -1.12 -31.26 -6.74
C THR A 973 -0.67 -32.41 -5.86
N LEU A 974 -0.11 -32.08 -4.69
CA LEU A 974 0.29 -33.04 -3.65
C LEU A 974 -0.21 -32.54 -2.29
N SER A 975 -1.21 -33.23 -1.74
CA SER A 975 -1.89 -32.85 -0.51
C SER A 975 -1.55 -33.77 0.65
N PHE A 976 -1.40 -33.20 1.84
CA PHE A 976 -1.14 -33.90 3.09
C PHE A 976 -2.32 -33.74 4.05
N TYR A 977 -2.64 -34.80 4.79
CA TYR A 977 -3.74 -34.86 5.73
C TYR A 977 -3.31 -35.49 7.06
N ALA A 978 -3.78 -34.96 8.18
CA ALA A 978 -3.78 -35.66 9.45
C ALA A 978 -4.93 -36.69 9.45
N VAL A 979 -4.66 -37.93 9.87
CA VAL A 979 -5.62 -39.05 9.82
C VAL A 979 -5.80 -39.66 11.22
N TRP A 980 -7.04 -39.73 11.70
CA TRP A 980 -7.37 -40.35 12.99
C TRP A 980 -7.94 -41.76 12.83
N SER A 981 -7.95 -42.52 13.93
CA SER A 981 -8.39 -43.92 13.99
C SER A 981 -9.82 -44.17 13.48
N GLY A 982 -10.67 -43.15 13.43
CA GLY A 982 -12.03 -43.21 12.88
C GLY A 982 -12.13 -42.88 11.38
N GLY A 983 -11.02 -42.71 10.67
CA GLY A 983 -11.00 -42.33 9.25
C GLY A 983 -11.25 -40.85 8.96
N GLN A 984 -11.46 -40.04 10.01
CA GLN A 984 -11.52 -38.59 9.89
C GLN A 984 -10.18 -38.05 9.39
N ARG A 985 -10.25 -37.08 8.48
CA ARG A 985 -9.09 -36.44 7.85
C ARG A 985 -9.20 -34.94 7.99
N GLN A 986 -8.09 -34.30 8.35
CA GLN A 986 -7.96 -32.84 8.31
C GLN A 986 -6.85 -32.50 7.32
N HIS A 987 -7.14 -31.62 6.36
CA HIS A 987 -6.13 -31.12 5.44
C HIS A 987 -5.05 -30.34 6.19
N LEU A 988 -3.78 -30.59 5.83
CA LEU A 988 -2.61 -29.95 6.41
C LEU A 988 -1.96 -28.99 5.40
N HIS A 989 -1.67 -29.46 4.20
CA HIS A 989 -0.97 -28.66 3.20
C HIS A 989 -1.13 -29.21 1.78
N THR A 990 -1.10 -28.36 0.76
CA THR A 990 -1.06 -28.75 -0.66
C THR A 990 0.11 -28.07 -1.37
N TYR A 991 0.97 -28.84 -2.04
CA TYR A 991 1.90 -28.30 -3.02
C TYR A 991 1.24 -28.26 -4.40
N HIS A 992 1.53 -27.23 -5.18
CA HIS A 992 1.11 -27.08 -6.57
C HIS A 992 2.33 -26.96 -7.48
N SER A 993 2.40 -27.73 -8.56
CA SER A 993 3.34 -27.49 -9.65
C SER A 993 2.71 -26.56 -10.70
N TRP A 994 3.07 -25.29 -10.67
CA TRP A 994 2.83 -24.39 -11.79
C TRP A 994 4.09 -24.36 -12.65
N VAL A 995 4.11 -25.15 -13.73
CA VAL A 995 5.26 -25.18 -14.64
C VAL A 995 4.97 -24.32 -15.86
N GLY A 996 5.59 -23.13 -15.88
CA GLY A 996 5.80 -22.29 -17.07
C GLY A 996 4.55 -21.70 -17.73
N GLU A 997 4.77 -20.86 -18.75
CA GLU A 997 3.72 -20.35 -19.64
C GLU A 997 3.70 -21.08 -21.00
N PRO A 998 2.54 -21.54 -21.47
CA PRO A 998 1.26 -21.55 -20.77
C PRO A 998 1.25 -22.58 -19.61
N PRO A 999 0.48 -22.34 -18.54
CA PRO A 999 0.42 -23.25 -17.40
C PRO A 999 -0.07 -24.61 -17.86
N ARG A 1000 0.82 -25.61 -17.83
CA ARG A 1000 0.45 -27.01 -18.05
C ARG A 1000 0.09 -27.62 -16.70
N PRO A 1001 -1.14 -28.12 -16.52
CA PRO A 1001 -1.48 -28.91 -15.34
C PRO A 1001 -0.70 -30.23 -15.40
N GLY A 1002 0.03 -30.54 -14.33
CA GLY A 1002 0.64 -31.85 -14.11
C GLY A 1002 2.14 -31.82 -13.85
N PHE A 1003 2.60 -32.78 -13.04
CA PHE A 1003 4.03 -33.05 -12.89
C PHE A 1003 4.58 -33.71 -14.16
N LEU A 1004 5.89 -33.59 -14.43
CA LEU A 1004 6.50 -34.10 -15.67
C LEU A 1004 7.15 -35.48 -15.52
N GLU A 1005 7.50 -35.86 -14.29
CA GLU A 1005 8.16 -37.12 -13.95
C GLU A 1005 7.36 -37.84 -12.85
N PRO A 1006 7.47 -39.18 -12.74
CA PRO A 1006 6.88 -39.93 -11.64
C PRO A 1006 7.50 -39.55 -10.29
N PHE A 1007 6.68 -39.53 -9.24
CA PHE A 1007 7.14 -39.33 -7.87
C PHE A 1007 7.34 -40.65 -7.14
N TYR A 1008 8.38 -40.71 -6.33
CA TYR A 1008 8.66 -41.83 -5.45
C TYR A 1008 8.39 -41.36 -4.02
N PRO A 1009 7.40 -41.93 -3.32
CA PRO A 1009 7.20 -41.70 -1.90
C PRO A 1009 8.50 -41.97 -1.13
N GLY A 1010 8.73 -41.24 -0.06
CA GLY A 1010 9.97 -41.36 0.68
C GLY A 1010 9.92 -40.77 2.07
N PHE A 1011 10.88 -41.18 2.88
CA PHE A 1011 10.93 -40.89 4.30
C PHE A 1011 12.33 -40.45 4.71
N TRP A 1012 12.41 -39.41 5.52
CA TRP A 1012 13.62 -39.06 6.29
C TRP A 1012 13.33 -39.25 7.77
N LEU A 1013 14.30 -39.79 8.51
CA LEU A 1013 14.13 -40.16 9.91
C LEU A 1013 15.20 -39.49 10.79
N HIS A 1014 14.76 -38.82 11.85
CA HIS A 1014 15.66 -38.45 12.93
C HIS A 1014 16.03 -39.67 13.79
N TRP A 1015 16.96 -39.50 14.73
CA TRP A 1015 17.27 -40.51 15.74
C TRP A 1015 16.01 -40.96 16.50
N ASN A 1016 15.97 -42.23 16.90
CA ASN A 1016 14.86 -42.84 17.66
C ASN A 1016 13.50 -42.71 16.99
N THR A 1017 13.52 -42.69 15.66
CA THR A 1017 12.31 -42.50 14.86
C THR A 1017 12.04 -43.73 14.02
N LYS A 1018 10.76 -44.00 13.84
CA LYS A 1018 10.23 -45.12 13.09
C LYS A 1018 9.06 -44.66 12.25
N VAL A 1019 9.01 -45.09 10.99
CA VAL A 1019 7.91 -44.83 10.07
C VAL A 1019 7.39 -46.15 9.52
N ALA A 1020 6.07 -46.31 9.49
CA ALA A 1020 5.40 -47.49 8.97
C ALA A 1020 4.35 -47.08 7.93
N LEU A 1021 4.41 -47.67 6.75
CA LEU A 1021 3.34 -47.63 5.76
C LEU A 1021 2.12 -48.37 6.32
N ARG A 1022 0.95 -47.72 6.26
CA ARG A 1022 -0.30 -48.28 6.75
C ARG A 1022 -1.19 -48.68 5.58
N GLN A 1023 -1.90 -49.78 5.77
CA GLN A 1023 -2.93 -50.20 4.84
C GLN A 1023 -4.11 -49.25 4.96
N VAL A 1024 -4.54 -48.69 3.83
CA VAL A 1024 -5.73 -47.85 3.74
C VAL A 1024 -6.93 -48.77 3.61
N ALA A 1025 -7.81 -48.77 4.62
CA ALA A 1025 -9.01 -49.60 4.65
C ALA A 1025 -10.14 -49.00 3.81
#